data_AF-I0R1X9-F1
#
_entry.id   AF-I0R1X9-F1
#
_cell.length_a   1.000
_cell.length_b   1.000
_cell.length_c   1.000
_cell.angle_alpha   90.00
_cell.angle_beta   90.00
_cell.angle_gamma   90.00
#
_symmetry.space_group_name_H-M   'P 1'
#
loop_
_entity.id
_entity.type
_entity.pdbx_description
1 polymer ?
#
loop_
_entity_poly.entity_id
_entity_poly.type
_entity_poly.pdbx_seq_one_letter_code
_entity_poly.pdbx_strand_id
1 'polypeptide(L)'
;MTKKRSKAIAFVSAFALGLTGLTALPAAAATGDVTLAPNAGLNYGAFSTDSFALKAVVTPLVDSATVALKISTDADTLDITLESGSVGGTDEDDIIVMGFDALGVQVDLDSIDDTTNTSYVLNDDLGTPTITAGKFSIDFDGLVLDSIVIYNLDVAVSTTAGITIKALDAAATEYGFGDGDEVSATVTTWVESEATPDYSTVDATYASPARTVTFYDPAGVAPLATIERTVSNGGVFRANDDGDITLAGTLRFSQPGINLDQVDVTQWDYKIGSSTDAGFDDVSTEIALASGDLEKAPGFTKFDDMGEFQFFLNDESNVDLDLDPTSDYVVSITNDDASAVYFSSAAFVPASNAVDTANFIEATVDADVNSTSTGSTDVAFNVRAGTKAVEYTAQIMSASATALEIPSVLVAAVVTSGSYMSTGGSLSVSGSTDTITKAGRSVISTGFTDADGQWSVTVTSANADKNEDYVVEYFVLDGSSDTFINKLSDNSTAADYTIDYAAGTASTITADESVVSGASVTVSFTVTDAFEVGTNMSGTKAVSVELNGANSAKLALDAPVAADGTVSFTFDNYVTQGAADILTAKVYTGSATSPSYVGSVLTTVTLYNPAASSAVQVPATVTGTITYDDFIADGAKATTGNPNPGNDISITGTIVDANGAGVPAGVVTVSAPGMQIQESGATKFYQDELTISASAAGAFTVLLNAHVVNTTGVNVTFTTPAGVVGTTSVKTYLPASGVTGNNLVFAVEAPANLVMNKTYAVVASLKDKWGNPIKTSGATSGLTISGAGAFMVNGVTTDVTKQFAADGTVTTYVRSAKDIAGPGTLTAAVGTADYTYWNGTAAATQAIAVTEIATDVLTTVWDETAFVNAVTSVLEVTETEVASSSGVTKVNAGSFKGYVAVYAKGYKGSKLSAKVGKDWVIVDDLASNYERIVELVGPGVDVTVRIYIDKVLVDTISLTTK
;
A
#
# COMPACT_ATOMS: atom_id res chain seq x y z
N MET A 1 -39.87 40.79 29.43
CA MET A 1 -40.70 41.25 28.28
C MET A 1 -40.29 40.42 27.06
N THR A 2 -41.11 39.83 26.18
CA THR A 2 -42.56 39.54 26.07
C THR A 2 -42.66 38.60 24.86
N LYS A 3 -43.05 37.32 25.00
CA LYS A 3 -44.40 36.75 24.74
C LYS A 3 -44.85 36.70 23.27
N LYS A 4 -45.24 35.46 22.86
CA LYS A 4 -46.14 35.01 21.76
C LYS A 4 -45.49 34.98 20.37
N ARG A 5 -45.53 33.90 19.58
CA ARG A 5 -46.53 32.82 19.31
C ARG A 5 -45.76 31.53 18.93
N SER A 6 -46.00 30.29 19.36
CA SER A 6 -47.18 29.44 19.65
C SER A 6 -47.67 28.58 18.46
N LYS A 7 -47.53 27.25 18.64
CA LYS A 7 -48.45 26.14 18.25
C LYS A 7 -48.27 25.42 16.90
N ALA A 8 -47.44 24.38 16.92
CA ALA A 8 -47.62 23.05 16.32
C ALA A 8 -46.35 22.27 16.77
N ILE A 9 -46.35 21.33 17.70
CA ILE A 9 -46.91 19.97 17.65
C ILE A 9 -46.90 19.51 19.12
N ALA A 10 -48.07 19.51 19.75
CA ALA A 10 -48.31 18.95 21.08
C ALA A 10 -49.76 18.47 21.08
N PHE A 11 -50.00 17.39 20.33
CA PHE A 11 -51.34 16.79 20.19
C PHE A 11 -51.32 15.28 19.88
N VAL A 12 -50.30 14.54 20.33
CA VAL A 12 -50.31 13.06 20.28
C VAL A 12 -49.99 12.39 21.64
N SER A 13 -49.69 13.16 22.69
CA SER A 13 -49.43 12.63 24.04
C SER A 13 -50.67 12.59 24.97
N ALA A 14 -51.88 12.55 24.42
CA ALA A 14 -53.11 12.52 25.22
C ALA A 14 -54.20 11.57 24.66
N PHE A 15 -53.79 10.43 24.11
CA PHE A 15 -54.69 9.32 23.76
C PHE A 15 -54.25 7.96 24.35
N ALA A 16 -53.37 7.95 25.35
CA ALA A 16 -52.81 6.72 25.95
C ALA A 16 -53.15 6.51 27.44
N LEU A 17 -54.10 7.26 28.00
CA LEU A 17 -54.53 7.11 29.40
C LEU A 17 -56.06 7.13 29.47
N GLY A 18 -56.68 5.99 29.11
CA GLY A 18 -58.13 5.87 29.07
C GLY A 18 -58.64 4.56 28.47
N LEU A 19 -58.05 3.42 28.87
CA LEU A 19 -58.62 2.08 28.63
C LEU A 19 -58.12 1.10 29.71
N THR A 20 -58.41 1.43 30.97
CA THR A 20 -58.51 0.43 32.04
C THR A 20 -59.81 -0.34 31.81
N GLY A 21 -59.73 -1.58 31.31
CA GLY A 21 -60.91 -2.43 31.14
C GLY A 21 -60.85 -3.51 30.06
N LEU A 22 -59.72 -3.75 29.40
CA LEU A 22 -59.47 -5.05 28.78
C LEU A 22 -58.50 -5.79 29.69
N THR A 23 -58.89 -6.98 30.13
CA THR A 23 -57.97 -8.01 30.61
C THR A 23 -56.81 -8.07 29.62
N ALA A 24 -55.61 -7.69 30.05
CA ALA A 24 -54.42 -7.93 29.26
C ALA A 24 -54.32 -9.44 29.11
N LEU A 25 -54.73 -9.95 27.95
CA LEU A 25 -54.27 -11.25 27.49
C LEU A 25 -52.74 -11.13 27.44
N PRO A 26 -51.97 -12.10 27.95
CA PRO A 26 -50.53 -12.11 27.78
C PRO A 26 -50.23 -11.88 26.30
N ALA A 27 -49.30 -10.97 26.01
CA ALA A 27 -48.88 -10.72 24.65
C ALA A 27 -48.39 -12.05 24.08
N ALA A 28 -49.08 -12.56 23.05
CA ALA A 28 -48.70 -13.81 22.40
C ALA A 28 -47.24 -13.69 21.93
N ALA A 29 -46.42 -14.64 22.37
CA ALA A 29 -45.04 -14.78 21.97
C ALA A 29 -44.91 -14.81 20.42
N ALA A 30 -43.78 -14.35 19.91
CA ALA A 30 -43.43 -14.32 18.50
C ALA A 30 -42.30 -15.33 18.19
N THR A 31 -42.13 -15.67 16.91
CA THR A 31 -41.00 -16.48 16.44
C THR A 31 -39.67 -15.89 16.93
N GLY A 32 -38.88 -16.68 17.68
CA GLY A 32 -37.61 -16.25 18.30
C GLY A 32 -37.62 -16.18 19.83
N ASP A 33 -38.77 -16.44 20.46
CA ASP A 33 -38.93 -16.36 21.92
C ASP A 33 -38.33 -17.55 22.69
N VAL A 34 -37.92 -18.60 21.98
CA VAL A 34 -37.12 -19.72 22.50
C VAL A 34 -35.89 -19.90 21.61
N THR A 35 -34.69 -19.90 22.20
CA THR A 35 -33.44 -20.14 21.48
C THR A 35 -32.65 -21.27 22.11
N LEU A 36 -31.98 -22.07 21.27
CA LEU A 36 -31.06 -23.13 21.70
C LEU A 36 -29.69 -22.90 21.07
N ALA A 37 -28.66 -22.86 21.91
CA ALA A 37 -27.28 -22.66 21.53
C ALA A 37 -26.35 -23.48 22.45
N PRO A 38 -25.08 -23.70 22.06
CA PRO A 38 -24.07 -24.25 22.96
C PRO A 38 -23.92 -23.38 24.21
N ASN A 39 -23.63 -23.98 25.37
CA ASN A 39 -23.41 -23.24 26.62
C ASN A 39 -22.16 -22.34 26.52
N ALA A 40 -21.11 -22.84 25.85
CA ALA A 40 -19.94 -22.09 25.42
C ALA A 40 -19.62 -22.38 23.95
N GLY A 41 -18.90 -21.47 23.27
CA GLY A 41 -18.58 -21.62 21.85
C GLY A 41 -19.73 -21.27 20.90
N LEU A 42 -19.67 -21.82 19.69
CA LEU A 42 -20.58 -21.62 18.55
C LEU A 42 -20.86 -22.93 17.79
N ASN A 43 -19.91 -23.87 17.81
CA ASN A 43 -19.98 -25.15 17.10
C ASN A 43 -20.79 -26.20 17.88
N TYR A 44 -21.20 -27.28 17.20
CA TYR A 44 -22.03 -28.36 17.79
C TYR A 44 -21.35 -29.73 17.75
N GLY A 45 -20.07 -29.82 17.38
CA GLY A 45 -19.30 -31.06 17.49
C GLY A 45 -18.68 -31.22 18.87
N ALA A 46 -18.55 -32.46 19.34
CA ALA A 46 -17.84 -32.84 20.56
C ALA A 46 -17.05 -34.14 20.31
N PHE A 47 -16.09 -34.47 21.16
CA PHE A 47 -15.56 -35.83 21.19
C PHE A 47 -16.55 -36.76 21.91
N SER A 48 -16.61 -38.03 21.51
CA SER A 48 -17.48 -39.03 22.17
C SER A 48 -17.12 -39.27 23.65
N THR A 49 -15.87 -38.99 24.02
CA THR A 49 -15.37 -39.00 25.41
C THR A 49 -15.91 -37.83 26.24
N ASP A 50 -16.31 -36.74 25.59
CA ASP A 50 -16.64 -35.47 26.22
C ASP A 50 -18.15 -35.34 26.48
N SER A 51 -18.51 -34.45 27.39
CA SER A 51 -19.89 -34.02 27.57
C SER A 51 -20.13 -32.72 26.81
N PHE A 52 -21.31 -32.56 26.20
CA PHE A 52 -21.66 -31.35 25.47
C PHE A 52 -22.85 -30.64 26.12
N ALA A 53 -22.67 -29.37 26.49
CA ALA A 53 -23.69 -28.56 27.13
C ALA A 53 -24.38 -27.61 26.13
N LEU A 54 -25.70 -27.63 26.16
CA LEU A 54 -26.60 -26.73 25.46
C LEU A 54 -27.36 -25.86 26.47
N LYS A 55 -27.72 -24.68 26.00
CA LYS A 55 -28.44 -23.66 26.77
C LYS A 55 -29.70 -23.25 26.01
N ALA A 56 -30.85 -23.55 26.60
CA ALA A 56 -32.14 -23.06 26.15
C ALA A 56 -32.43 -21.71 26.83
N VAL A 57 -32.75 -20.68 26.06
CA VAL A 57 -33.17 -19.36 26.56
C VAL A 57 -34.62 -19.14 26.18
N VAL A 58 -35.46 -18.81 27.16
CA VAL A 58 -36.90 -18.58 26.99
C VAL A 58 -37.21 -17.15 27.42
N THR A 59 -37.86 -16.37 26.57
CA THR A 59 -38.17 -14.97 26.92
C THR A 59 -39.12 -14.88 28.12
N PRO A 60 -38.96 -13.88 29.00
CA PRO A 60 -39.72 -13.76 30.26
C PRO A 60 -41.23 -13.46 30.07
N LEU A 61 -41.71 -13.38 28.83
CA LEU A 61 -43.12 -13.19 28.50
C LEU A 61 -43.89 -14.53 28.40
N VAL A 62 -43.17 -15.64 28.46
CA VAL A 62 -43.69 -17.00 28.28
C VAL A 62 -43.59 -17.76 29.59
N ASP A 63 -44.60 -18.58 29.90
CA ASP A 63 -44.63 -19.35 31.14
C ASP A 63 -43.52 -20.42 31.14
N SER A 64 -42.49 -20.21 31.95
CA SER A 64 -41.35 -21.10 32.04
C SER A 64 -41.73 -22.51 32.55
N ALA A 65 -42.89 -22.67 33.19
CA ALA A 65 -43.39 -23.99 33.61
C ALA A 65 -43.82 -24.90 32.45
N THR A 66 -43.93 -24.35 31.23
CA THR A 66 -44.39 -25.08 30.03
C THR A 66 -43.25 -25.40 29.05
N VAL A 67 -41.99 -25.25 29.49
CA VAL A 67 -40.82 -25.55 28.65
C VAL A 67 -40.64 -27.06 28.53
N ALA A 68 -40.40 -27.51 27.30
CA ALA A 68 -40.09 -28.88 26.98
C ALA A 68 -38.84 -28.98 26.08
N LEU A 69 -38.21 -30.15 26.13
CA LEU A 69 -37.06 -30.55 25.34
C LEU A 69 -37.39 -31.85 24.62
N LYS A 70 -37.07 -31.96 23.33
CA LYS A 70 -37.11 -33.20 22.57
C LYS A 70 -35.70 -33.54 22.16
N ILE A 71 -35.28 -34.79 22.43
CA ILE A 71 -33.98 -35.32 22.06
C ILE A 71 -34.22 -36.54 21.18
N SER A 72 -33.64 -36.56 19.99
CA SER A 72 -33.58 -37.71 19.09
C SER A 72 -32.13 -38.04 18.84
N THR A 73 -31.77 -39.31 18.79
CA THR A 73 -30.37 -39.73 18.72
C THR A 73 -30.23 -41.03 17.94
N ASP A 74 -29.08 -41.22 17.31
CA ASP A 74 -28.64 -42.52 16.77
C ASP A 74 -27.62 -43.22 17.69
N ALA A 75 -27.22 -42.60 18.80
CA ALA A 75 -26.47 -43.25 19.87
C ALA A 75 -27.33 -44.28 20.60
N ASP A 76 -26.71 -45.40 21.01
CA ASP A 76 -27.40 -46.48 21.73
C ASP A 76 -27.88 -46.01 23.11
N THR A 77 -27.05 -45.27 23.85
CA THR A 77 -27.40 -44.72 25.16
C THR A 77 -26.96 -43.25 25.26
N LEU A 78 -27.76 -42.42 25.93
CA LEU A 78 -27.38 -41.04 26.28
C LEU A 78 -27.40 -40.83 27.80
N ASP A 79 -26.33 -40.25 28.31
CA ASP A 79 -26.25 -39.63 29.62
C ASP A 79 -26.75 -38.18 29.52
N ILE A 80 -27.79 -37.84 30.29
CA ILE A 80 -28.42 -36.52 30.28
C ILE A 80 -28.34 -35.91 31.68
N THR A 81 -27.85 -34.68 31.75
CA THR A 81 -27.82 -33.88 32.99
C THR A 81 -28.56 -32.58 32.78
N LEU A 82 -29.53 -32.30 33.65
CA LEU A 82 -30.26 -31.03 33.70
C LEU A 82 -29.65 -30.14 34.78
N GLU A 83 -29.22 -28.92 34.42
CA GLU A 83 -28.53 -28.03 35.35
C GLU A 83 -29.48 -27.43 36.41
N SER A 84 -28.94 -27.14 37.60
CA SER A 84 -29.64 -26.86 38.88
C SER A 84 -30.55 -25.62 38.95
N GLY A 85 -30.78 -24.93 37.83
CA GLY A 85 -31.84 -23.93 37.66
C GLY A 85 -33.09 -24.45 36.94
N SER A 86 -33.13 -25.74 36.60
CA SER A 86 -34.21 -26.41 35.84
C SER A 86 -34.96 -27.48 36.67
N VAL A 87 -34.65 -27.59 37.96
CA VAL A 87 -35.18 -28.61 38.89
C VAL A 87 -35.75 -27.90 40.11
N GLY A 88 -37.07 -27.74 40.13
CA GLY A 88 -37.80 -26.90 41.06
C GLY A 88 -37.99 -27.55 42.42
N GLY A 89 -37.50 -26.88 43.46
CA GLY A 89 -37.62 -27.33 44.84
C GLY A 89 -39.00 -27.04 45.44
N THR A 90 -39.99 -27.89 45.18
CA THR A 90 -41.07 -28.25 46.11
C THR A 90 -41.59 -29.64 45.72
N ASP A 91 -41.97 -30.46 46.71
CA ASP A 91 -42.35 -31.90 46.58
C ASP A 91 -43.55 -32.22 45.63
N GLU A 92 -43.96 -31.31 44.73
CA GLU A 92 -45.08 -31.49 43.77
C GLU A 92 -44.72 -31.26 42.28
N ASP A 93 -43.47 -30.88 41.93
CA ASP A 93 -43.06 -30.57 40.54
C ASP A 93 -42.05 -31.58 39.98
N ASP A 94 -42.49 -32.82 39.76
CA ASP A 94 -41.65 -33.86 39.18
C ASP A 94 -41.35 -33.59 37.68
N ILE A 95 -40.09 -33.73 37.27
CA ILE A 95 -39.69 -33.71 35.85
C ILE A 95 -40.20 -34.99 35.20
N ILE A 96 -40.84 -34.86 34.03
CA ILE A 96 -41.45 -35.99 33.32
C ILE A 96 -40.70 -36.28 32.02
N VAL A 97 -40.40 -37.56 31.78
CA VAL A 97 -39.79 -38.06 30.55
C VAL A 97 -40.74 -39.00 29.81
N MET A 98 -40.92 -38.79 28.51
CA MET A 98 -41.70 -39.63 27.59
C MET A 98 -40.83 -40.16 26.47
N GLY A 99 -40.88 -41.45 26.17
CA GLY A 99 -40.17 -42.07 25.03
C GLY A 99 -41.10 -42.30 23.84
N PHE A 100 -40.56 -42.18 22.62
CA PHE A 100 -41.27 -42.40 21.36
C PHE A 100 -40.45 -43.29 20.42
N ASP A 101 -41.10 -44.26 19.77
CA ASP A 101 -40.49 -45.07 18.72
C ASP A 101 -40.39 -44.29 17.38
N ALA A 102 -39.78 -44.92 16.37
CA ALA A 102 -39.63 -44.34 15.02
C ALA A 102 -40.95 -44.05 14.29
N LEU A 103 -42.09 -44.56 14.78
CA LEU A 103 -43.43 -44.26 14.27
C LEU A 103 -44.12 -43.11 15.04
N GLY A 104 -43.45 -42.56 16.06
CA GLY A 104 -44.00 -41.54 16.96
C GLY A 104 -44.99 -42.11 17.98
N VAL A 105 -45.00 -43.42 18.21
CA VAL A 105 -45.83 -44.07 19.23
C VAL A 105 -45.10 -44.02 20.56
N GLN A 106 -45.81 -43.62 21.62
CA GLN A 106 -45.24 -43.59 22.96
C GLN A 106 -44.85 -45.00 23.42
N VAL A 107 -43.60 -45.14 23.84
CA VAL A 107 -43.01 -46.37 24.36
C VAL A 107 -43.01 -46.31 25.88
N ASP A 108 -43.31 -47.43 26.51
CA ASP A 108 -43.26 -47.59 27.94
C ASP A 108 -41.79 -47.62 28.41
N LEU A 109 -41.35 -46.61 29.17
CA LEU A 109 -39.98 -46.53 29.70
C LEU A 109 -39.76 -47.47 30.92
N ASP A 110 -40.76 -48.29 31.21
CA ASP A 110 -40.99 -49.00 32.47
C ASP A 110 -40.36 -50.41 32.51
N SER A 111 -39.50 -50.77 31.56
CA SER A 111 -38.58 -51.91 31.76
C SER A 111 -37.41 -51.55 32.69
N ILE A 112 -37.43 -50.35 33.27
CA ILE A 112 -36.50 -49.86 34.29
C ILE A 112 -37.03 -50.16 35.72
N ASP A 113 -38.35 -50.35 35.93
CA ASP A 113 -38.96 -50.92 37.16
C ASP A 113 -40.38 -51.50 36.88
N ASP A 114 -40.72 -52.66 37.44
CA ASP A 114 -41.81 -53.58 37.03
C ASP A 114 -43.27 -53.10 37.33
N THR A 115 -43.76 -51.96 36.81
CA THR A 115 -45.18 -51.53 37.02
C THR A 115 -45.90 -50.64 35.94
N THR A 116 -46.25 -51.19 34.77
CA THR A 116 -47.12 -50.63 33.69
C THR A 116 -47.54 -49.13 33.73
N ASN A 117 -46.62 -48.16 33.65
CA ASN A 117 -46.97 -46.73 33.59
C ASN A 117 -46.17 -45.97 32.51
N THR A 118 -46.87 -45.42 31.51
CA THR A 118 -46.30 -44.85 30.27
C THR A 118 -45.56 -43.51 30.44
N SER A 119 -45.23 -43.09 31.65
CA SER A 119 -44.52 -41.82 31.94
C SER A 119 -43.65 -42.01 33.17
N TYR A 120 -42.34 -41.79 33.02
CA TYR A 120 -41.39 -41.89 34.13
C TYR A 120 -41.36 -40.56 34.87
N VAL A 121 -41.77 -40.60 36.13
CA VAL A 121 -41.79 -39.47 37.05
C VAL A 121 -40.51 -39.58 37.90
N LEU A 122 -39.61 -38.60 37.77
CA LEU A 122 -38.38 -38.55 38.57
C LEU A 122 -38.75 -38.19 40.02
N ASN A 123 -39.11 -39.17 40.85
CA ASN A 123 -39.50 -38.97 42.25
C ASN A 123 -38.48 -39.62 43.21
N ASP A 124 -38.13 -38.91 44.29
CA ASP A 124 -37.01 -39.21 45.24
C ASP A 124 -37.22 -40.47 46.11
N ASP A 125 -38.38 -41.16 46.02
CA ASP A 125 -38.80 -42.12 47.07
C ASP A 125 -38.98 -43.60 46.62
N LEU A 126 -38.42 -44.02 45.49
CA LEU A 126 -38.41 -45.44 45.09
C LEU A 126 -37.00 -45.93 44.74
N GLY A 127 -36.56 -46.96 45.44
CA GLY A 127 -35.20 -47.49 45.38
C GLY A 127 -34.78 -47.93 43.98
N THR A 128 -33.83 -47.16 43.42
CA THR A 128 -33.04 -47.33 42.18
C THR A 128 -33.79 -47.10 40.86
N PRO A 129 -33.32 -46.20 39.97
CA PRO A 129 -31.99 -45.61 39.85
C PRO A 129 -31.73 -44.39 40.75
N THR A 130 -30.48 -44.27 41.21
CA THR A 130 -29.97 -43.17 42.04
C THR A 130 -29.92 -41.87 41.23
N ILE A 131 -31.01 -41.10 41.22
CA ILE A 131 -31.04 -39.74 40.67
C ILE A 131 -30.35 -38.84 41.70
N THR A 132 -29.06 -38.59 41.52
CA THR A 132 -28.36 -37.56 42.29
C THR A 132 -28.32 -36.30 41.43
N ALA A 133 -29.22 -35.36 41.70
CA ALA A 133 -29.22 -33.99 41.15
C ALA A 133 -29.44 -33.84 39.61
N GLY A 134 -30.55 -34.36 39.07
CA GLY A 134 -30.97 -34.05 37.68
C GLY A 134 -30.19 -34.77 36.57
N LYS A 135 -29.39 -35.77 36.91
CA LYS A 135 -28.67 -36.66 35.98
C LYS A 135 -29.37 -38.02 35.84
N PHE A 136 -29.55 -38.50 34.62
CA PHE A 136 -30.10 -39.83 34.30
C PHE A 136 -29.57 -40.34 32.94
N SER A 137 -29.66 -41.65 32.69
CA SER A 137 -29.22 -42.31 31.45
C SER A 137 -30.39 -42.99 30.75
N ILE A 138 -30.45 -42.95 29.42
CA ILE A 138 -31.51 -43.60 28.63
C ILE A 138 -30.89 -44.44 27.53
N ASP A 139 -31.24 -45.73 27.51
CA ASP A 139 -30.90 -46.71 26.48
C ASP A 139 -31.94 -46.66 25.36
N PHE A 140 -31.61 -46.01 24.25
CA PHE A 140 -32.46 -45.85 23.08
C PHE A 140 -32.58 -47.14 22.27
N ASP A 141 -31.51 -47.91 22.08
CA ASP A 141 -31.57 -49.16 21.29
C ASP A 141 -32.32 -50.26 22.06
N GLY A 142 -31.99 -50.45 23.35
CA GLY A 142 -32.63 -51.46 24.19
C GLY A 142 -34.13 -51.24 24.40
N LEU A 143 -34.57 -49.98 24.43
CA LEU A 143 -35.98 -49.59 24.52
C LEU A 143 -36.64 -49.36 23.14
N VAL A 144 -35.88 -49.41 22.04
CA VAL A 144 -36.35 -49.15 20.67
C VAL A 144 -36.96 -47.74 20.54
N LEU A 145 -36.29 -46.75 21.13
CA LEU A 145 -36.66 -45.33 21.07
C LEU A 145 -35.99 -44.64 19.89
N ASP A 146 -36.71 -43.73 19.26
CA ASP A 146 -36.17 -42.77 18.27
C ASP A 146 -36.00 -41.37 18.91
N SER A 147 -36.84 -41.05 19.89
CA SER A 147 -36.75 -39.79 20.62
C SER A 147 -37.35 -39.85 22.01
N ILE A 148 -36.96 -38.90 22.85
CA ILE A 148 -37.57 -38.62 24.15
C ILE A 148 -38.05 -37.17 24.23
N VAL A 149 -39.03 -36.92 25.08
CA VAL A 149 -39.48 -35.59 25.46
C VAL A 149 -39.37 -35.43 26.97
N ILE A 150 -38.73 -34.34 27.41
CA ILE A 150 -38.55 -33.95 28.82
C ILE A 150 -39.33 -32.65 29.02
N TYR A 151 -40.21 -32.59 30.02
CA TYR A 151 -41.00 -31.40 30.32
C TYR A 151 -41.23 -31.23 31.82
N ASN A 152 -41.92 -30.15 32.19
CA ASN A 152 -42.06 -29.68 33.58
C ASN A 152 -40.72 -29.25 34.18
N LEU A 153 -39.89 -28.60 33.35
CA LEU A 153 -38.62 -28.02 33.78
C LEU A 153 -38.94 -26.74 34.57
N ASP A 154 -38.74 -26.72 35.89
CA ASP A 154 -38.90 -25.49 36.65
C ASP A 154 -37.70 -24.58 36.40
N VAL A 155 -37.84 -23.70 35.40
CA VAL A 155 -36.85 -22.68 35.06
C VAL A 155 -37.06 -21.47 35.99
N ALA A 156 -36.77 -21.63 37.29
CA ALA A 156 -37.04 -20.59 38.28
C ALA A 156 -36.14 -19.36 38.07
N VAL A 157 -36.76 -18.19 37.86
CA VAL A 157 -36.20 -16.80 37.87
C VAL A 157 -35.08 -16.48 36.85
N SER A 158 -34.38 -17.48 36.34
CA SER A 158 -33.42 -17.44 35.24
C SER A 158 -34.18 -17.87 33.99
N THR A 159 -34.27 -17.01 32.99
CA THR A 159 -34.89 -17.27 31.68
C THR A 159 -34.13 -18.34 30.85
N THR A 160 -33.54 -19.34 31.49
CA THR A 160 -32.53 -20.23 30.92
C THR A 160 -32.50 -21.61 31.58
N ALA A 161 -32.62 -22.67 30.76
CA ALA A 161 -32.48 -24.06 31.14
C ALA A 161 -31.22 -24.66 30.49
N GLY A 162 -30.37 -25.31 31.29
CA GLY A 162 -29.13 -25.96 30.83
C GLY A 162 -29.33 -27.46 30.69
N ILE A 163 -28.86 -28.03 29.58
CA ILE A 163 -28.84 -29.47 29.34
C ILE A 163 -27.46 -29.91 28.88
N THR A 164 -26.90 -30.90 29.54
CA THR A 164 -25.65 -31.55 29.15
C THR A 164 -25.96 -32.96 28.69
N ILE A 165 -25.40 -33.34 27.54
CA ILE A 165 -25.55 -34.67 26.95
C ILE A 165 -24.18 -35.31 26.76
N LYS A 166 -24.09 -36.62 26.99
CA LYS A 166 -22.91 -37.45 26.68
C LYS A 166 -23.39 -38.74 26.04
N ALA A 167 -22.76 -39.14 24.93
CA ALA A 167 -23.05 -40.42 24.29
C ALA A 167 -22.36 -41.55 25.07
N LEU A 168 -23.05 -42.69 25.21
CA LEU A 168 -22.54 -43.92 25.81
C LEU A 168 -22.71 -45.07 24.83
N ASP A 169 -21.88 -46.10 24.98
CA ASP A 169 -21.96 -47.31 24.16
C ASP A 169 -23.19 -48.19 24.49
N ALA A 170 -23.37 -49.28 23.73
CA ALA A 170 -24.44 -50.26 23.94
C ALA A 170 -24.43 -50.95 25.32
N ALA A 171 -23.32 -50.90 26.07
CA ALA A 171 -23.20 -51.44 27.41
C ALA A 171 -23.46 -50.38 28.50
N ALA A 172 -23.89 -49.17 28.11
CA ALA A 172 -24.03 -47.98 28.95
C ALA A 172 -22.72 -47.61 29.65
N THR A 173 -21.59 -47.83 28.97
CA THR A 173 -20.26 -47.35 29.37
C THR A 173 -19.82 -46.16 28.54
N GLU A 174 -18.92 -45.34 29.08
CA GLU A 174 -18.38 -44.19 28.36
C GLU A 174 -17.59 -44.68 27.14
N TYR A 175 -17.77 -44.01 25.98
CA TYR A 175 -16.95 -44.29 24.81
C TYR A 175 -15.48 -44.02 25.12
N GLY A 176 -14.63 -45.02 24.91
CA GLY A 176 -13.18 -44.88 24.88
C GLY A 176 -12.65 -44.55 23.49
N PHE A 177 -11.33 -44.44 23.40
CA PHE A 177 -10.61 -44.21 22.15
C PHE A 177 -10.78 -45.42 21.21
N GLY A 178 -11.33 -45.20 20.01
CA GLY A 178 -11.47 -46.25 18.99
C GLY A 178 -12.67 -47.17 19.19
N ASP A 179 -13.60 -46.84 20.09
CA ASP A 179 -14.74 -47.69 20.45
C ASP A 179 -15.92 -47.65 19.46
N GLY A 180 -15.94 -46.79 18.44
CA GLY A 180 -16.97 -46.88 17.41
C GLY A 180 -17.30 -45.60 16.63
N ASP A 181 -18.30 -45.75 15.75
CA ASP A 181 -18.69 -44.77 14.72
C ASP A 181 -19.21 -43.43 15.29
N GLU A 182 -19.20 -42.39 14.45
CA GLU A 182 -19.78 -41.07 14.72
C GLU A 182 -21.28 -41.19 15.07
N VAL A 183 -21.67 -40.68 16.25
CA VAL A 183 -23.07 -40.62 16.70
C VAL A 183 -23.51 -39.17 16.89
N SER A 184 -24.81 -38.93 16.97
CA SER A 184 -25.41 -37.62 17.00
C SER A 184 -26.69 -37.56 17.84
N ALA A 185 -26.89 -36.43 18.50
CA ALA A 185 -28.09 -36.13 19.27
C ALA A 185 -28.69 -34.80 18.80
N THR A 186 -29.91 -34.85 18.30
CA THR A 186 -30.69 -33.69 17.88
C THR A 186 -31.62 -33.22 18.99
N VAL A 187 -31.39 -32.01 19.47
CA VAL A 187 -32.17 -31.37 20.54
C VAL A 187 -33.02 -30.24 19.97
N THR A 188 -34.28 -30.20 20.38
CA THR A 188 -35.22 -29.10 20.11
C THR A 188 -35.87 -28.70 21.42
N THR A 189 -35.97 -27.41 21.72
CA THR A 189 -36.72 -26.92 22.88
C THR A 189 -37.91 -26.08 22.42
N TRP A 190 -39.02 -26.15 23.13
CA TRP A 190 -40.19 -25.31 22.86
C TRP A 190 -40.92 -24.98 24.15
N VAL A 191 -41.86 -24.06 24.04
CA VAL A 191 -42.87 -23.80 25.06
C VAL A 191 -44.20 -24.34 24.56
N GLU A 192 -44.84 -25.15 25.40
CA GLU A 192 -46.18 -25.66 25.13
C GLU A 192 -47.24 -24.56 25.30
N SER A 193 -47.94 -24.23 24.22
CA SER A 193 -48.89 -23.11 24.19
C SER A 193 -50.36 -23.53 24.18
N GLU A 194 -50.65 -24.83 24.04
CA GLU A 194 -52.01 -25.32 24.00
C GLU A 194 -52.71 -25.15 25.35
N ALA A 195 -54.00 -24.77 25.30
CA ALA A 195 -54.81 -24.59 26.51
C ALA A 195 -54.98 -25.87 27.33
N THR A 196 -54.75 -27.03 26.71
CA THR A 196 -54.56 -28.32 27.37
C THR A 196 -53.19 -28.81 26.91
N PRO A 197 -52.15 -28.74 27.77
CA PRO A 197 -50.78 -29.05 27.35
C PRO A 197 -50.66 -30.44 26.73
N ASP A 198 -50.13 -30.52 25.50
CA ASP A 198 -49.83 -31.77 24.79
C ASP A 198 -48.37 -31.82 24.34
N TYR A 199 -47.51 -32.32 25.23
CA TYR A 199 -46.08 -32.45 24.97
C TYR A 199 -45.72 -33.61 24.01
N SER A 200 -46.70 -34.35 23.46
CA SER A 200 -46.42 -35.44 22.51
C SER A 200 -46.01 -34.95 21.12
N THR A 201 -46.27 -33.67 20.83
CA THR A 201 -45.85 -33.03 19.58
C THR A 201 -45.14 -31.71 19.87
N VAL A 202 -44.16 -31.37 19.04
CA VAL A 202 -43.43 -30.10 19.17
C VAL A 202 -44.33 -28.97 18.69
N ASP A 203 -44.58 -27.98 19.55
CA ASP A 203 -45.22 -26.73 19.12
C ASP A 203 -44.25 -25.91 18.26
N ALA A 204 -44.32 -26.14 16.95
CA ALA A 204 -43.45 -25.50 15.97
C ALA A 204 -43.53 -23.96 15.98
N THR A 205 -44.57 -23.36 16.56
CA THR A 205 -44.73 -21.91 16.67
C THR A 205 -43.73 -21.33 17.69
N TYR A 206 -43.47 -22.08 18.75
CA TYR A 206 -42.67 -21.68 19.91
C TYR A 206 -41.43 -22.56 20.11
N ALA A 207 -41.01 -23.27 19.07
CA ALA A 207 -39.82 -24.10 19.07
C ALA A 207 -38.57 -23.35 18.64
N SER A 208 -37.43 -23.69 19.24
CA SER A 208 -36.12 -23.38 18.70
C SER A 208 -35.91 -24.12 17.37
N PRO A 209 -34.98 -23.69 16.52
CA PRO A 209 -34.42 -24.56 15.50
C PRO A 209 -33.87 -25.84 16.15
N ALA A 210 -34.08 -26.99 15.51
CA ALA A 210 -33.43 -28.24 15.92
C ALA A 210 -31.90 -28.09 15.82
N ARG A 211 -31.18 -28.51 16.85
CA ARG A 211 -29.72 -28.47 16.93
C ARG A 211 -29.18 -29.87 17.06
N THR A 212 -28.37 -30.30 16.10
CA THR A 212 -27.71 -31.60 16.12
C THR A 212 -26.32 -31.44 16.70
N VAL A 213 -26.06 -32.14 17.79
CA VAL A 213 -24.74 -32.33 18.37
C VAL A 213 -24.16 -33.59 17.77
N THR A 214 -22.92 -33.52 17.28
CA THR A 214 -22.24 -34.66 16.66
C THR A 214 -21.03 -35.05 17.51
N PHE A 215 -20.98 -36.30 17.93
CA PHE A 215 -19.91 -36.88 18.72
C PHE A 215 -18.95 -37.64 17.80
N TYR A 216 -17.70 -37.19 17.77
CA TYR A 216 -16.63 -37.78 16.98
C TYR A 216 -15.76 -38.68 17.86
N ASP A 217 -15.43 -39.87 17.39
CA ASP A 217 -14.40 -40.70 18.01
C ASP A 217 -13.03 -39.98 17.91
N PRO A 218 -12.33 -39.74 19.03
CA PRO A 218 -10.98 -39.19 19.00
C PRO A 218 -10.03 -39.95 18.06
N ALA A 219 -10.19 -41.27 17.85
CA ALA A 219 -9.36 -42.04 16.93
C ALA A 219 -9.54 -41.65 15.46
N GLY A 220 -10.68 -41.03 15.10
CA GLY A 220 -10.99 -40.53 13.76
C GLY A 220 -10.56 -39.07 13.52
N VAL A 221 -10.05 -38.37 14.53
CA VAL A 221 -9.73 -36.95 14.49
C VAL A 221 -8.24 -36.73 14.76
N ALA A 222 -7.54 -36.13 13.80
CA ALA A 222 -6.13 -35.81 13.96
C ALA A 222 -5.95 -34.43 14.62
N PRO A 223 -5.25 -34.31 15.76
CA PRO A 223 -4.72 -33.04 16.22
C PRO A 223 -3.62 -32.54 15.28
N LEU A 224 -3.62 -31.25 15.02
CA LEU A 224 -2.71 -30.55 14.13
C LEU A 224 -2.03 -29.44 14.93
N ALA A 225 -0.87 -29.75 15.50
CA ALA A 225 -0.04 -28.79 16.22
C ALA A 225 0.96 -28.12 15.28
N THR A 226 1.13 -26.80 15.42
CA THR A 226 2.14 -26.01 14.72
C THR A 226 2.92 -25.18 15.74
N ILE A 227 4.24 -25.33 15.77
CA ILE A 227 5.09 -24.41 16.53
C ILE A 227 5.28 -23.16 15.69
N GLU A 228 4.89 -22.01 16.21
CA GLU A 228 4.97 -20.74 15.51
C GLU A 228 5.07 -19.57 16.48
N ARG A 229 5.44 -18.40 15.96
CA ARG A 229 5.48 -17.17 16.74
C ARG A 229 4.05 -16.69 16.93
N THR A 230 3.71 -16.29 18.15
CA THR A 230 2.34 -15.89 18.48
C THR A 230 2.31 -14.63 19.36
N VAL A 231 1.13 -14.06 19.56
CA VAL A 231 0.91 -12.95 20.50
C VAL A 231 -0.10 -13.42 21.54
N SER A 232 0.24 -13.39 22.82
CA SER A 232 -0.70 -13.77 23.89
C SER A 232 -1.85 -12.77 24.00
N ASN A 233 -2.97 -13.12 24.65
CA ASN A 233 -4.10 -12.20 24.89
C ASN A 233 -3.68 -10.93 25.66
N GLY A 234 -2.58 -11.01 26.43
CA GLY A 234 -1.95 -9.88 27.09
C GLY A 234 -1.15 -8.94 26.16
N GLY A 235 -1.08 -9.24 24.87
CA GLY A 235 -0.28 -8.50 23.89
C GLY A 235 1.20 -8.85 23.90
N VAL A 236 1.61 -9.96 24.54
CA VAL A 236 3.03 -10.33 24.63
C VAL A 236 3.43 -11.12 23.40
N PHE A 237 4.44 -10.65 22.67
CA PHE A 237 5.05 -11.39 21.57
C PHE A 237 5.84 -12.60 22.10
N ARG A 238 5.54 -13.77 21.55
CA ARG A 238 6.09 -15.07 21.94
C ARG A 238 6.83 -15.64 20.75
N ALA A 239 8.13 -15.42 20.72
CA ALA A 239 8.97 -15.66 19.55
C ALA A 239 9.63 -17.05 19.55
N ASN A 240 9.57 -17.78 20.67
CA ASN A 240 10.30 -19.02 20.92
C ASN A 240 11.82 -18.78 20.79
N ASP A 241 12.32 -17.87 21.64
CA ASP A 241 13.71 -17.38 21.62
C ASP A 241 14.67 -18.30 22.38
N ASP A 242 15.98 -18.08 22.22
CA ASP A 242 16.99 -18.71 23.07
C ASP A 242 16.72 -18.42 24.55
N GLY A 243 16.77 -19.44 25.41
CA GLY A 243 16.48 -19.26 26.83
C GLY A 243 15.00 -19.37 27.23
N ASP A 244 14.06 -19.42 26.27
CA ASP A 244 12.64 -19.50 26.61
C ASP A 244 12.32 -20.85 27.26
N ILE A 245 11.55 -20.80 28.35
CA ILE A 245 11.11 -21.99 29.12
C ILE A 245 9.70 -22.45 28.75
N THR A 246 9.12 -21.86 27.72
CA THR A 246 7.79 -22.16 27.20
C THR A 246 7.83 -22.18 25.69
N LEU A 247 7.27 -23.21 25.07
CA LEU A 247 7.13 -23.32 23.63
C LEU A 247 5.73 -22.88 23.20
N ALA A 248 5.67 -21.85 22.37
CA ALA A 248 4.42 -21.29 21.85
C ALA A 248 4.06 -21.85 20.47
N GLY A 249 2.76 -21.97 20.21
CA GLY A 249 2.24 -22.41 18.93
C GLY A 249 0.71 -22.49 18.91
N THR A 250 0.17 -23.21 17.94
CA THR A 250 -1.28 -23.41 17.77
C THR A 250 -1.64 -24.89 17.65
N LEU A 251 -2.83 -25.25 18.16
CA LEU A 251 -3.40 -26.59 18.09
C LEU A 251 -4.82 -26.49 17.53
N ARG A 252 -5.10 -27.24 16.46
CA ARG A 252 -6.45 -27.43 15.94
C ARG A 252 -6.73 -28.90 15.66
N PHE A 253 -7.99 -29.26 15.51
CA PHE A 253 -8.39 -30.61 15.12
C PHE A 253 -8.73 -30.66 13.64
N SER A 254 -8.51 -31.81 13.00
CA SER A 254 -8.85 -32.02 11.58
C SER A 254 -10.34 -31.87 11.30
N GLN A 255 -11.19 -31.93 12.33
CA GLN A 255 -12.62 -31.70 12.24
C GLN A 255 -12.99 -30.29 12.75
N PRO A 256 -13.26 -29.33 11.86
CA PRO A 256 -13.50 -27.93 12.24
C PRO A 256 -14.86 -27.71 12.91
N GLY A 257 -15.75 -28.71 12.89
CA GLY A 257 -17.06 -28.67 13.52
C GLY A 257 -17.05 -28.91 15.03
N ILE A 258 -15.91 -29.25 15.61
CA ILE A 258 -15.75 -29.45 17.06
C ILE A 258 -15.85 -28.09 17.78
N ASN A 259 -16.52 -28.07 18.93
CA ASN A 259 -16.62 -26.91 19.80
C ASN A 259 -15.44 -26.86 20.77
N LEU A 260 -14.43 -26.08 20.39
CA LEU A 260 -13.18 -25.90 21.12
C LEU A 260 -13.37 -25.24 22.49
N ASP A 261 -14.46 -24.49 22.71
CA ASP A 261 -14.76 -23.91 24.02
C ASP A 261 -15.38 -24.94 25.00
N GLN A 262 -15.68 -26.16 24.55
CA GLN A 262 -16.24 -27.24 25.37
C GLN A 262 -15.46 -28.56 25.33
N VAL A 263 -14.35 -28.63 24.58
CA VAL A 263 -13.46 -29.82 24.58
C VAL A 263 -12.86 -30.02 25.97
N ASP A 264 -12.88 -31.27 26.45
CA ASP A 264 -12.08 -31.65 27.61
C ASP A 264 -10.63 -31.87 27.18
N VAL A 265 -9.84 -30.81 27.28
CA VAL A 265 -8.43 -30.84 26.86
C VAL A 265 -7.57 -31.75 27.73
N THR A 266 -8.04 -32.15 28.91
CA THR A 266 -7.29 -33.08 29.77
C THR A 266 -7.28 -34.52 29.26
N GLN A 267 -8.10 -34.84 28.24
CA GLN A 267 -8.06 -36.11 27.51
C GLN A 267 -6.95 -36.16 26.46
N TRP A 268 -6.14 -35.10 26.35
CA TRP A 268 -5.08 -34.97 25.36
C TRP A 268 -3.76 -34.71 26.07
N ASP A 269 -2.75 -35.49 25.71
CA ASP A 269 -1.39 -35.36 26.21
C ASP A 269 -0.49 -34.74 25.15
N TYR A 270 0.56 -34.07 25.61
CA TYR A 270 1.62 -33.54 24.78
C TYR A 270 3.00 -33.98 25.23
N LYS A 271 3.94 -33.92 24.29
CA LYS A 271 5.36 -34.10 24.49
C LYS A 271 6.14 -33.12 23.63
N ILE A 272 7.23 -32.60 24.18
CA ILE A 272 8.19 -31.78 23.44
C ILE A 272 9.42 -32.65 23.19
N GLY A 273 9.86 -32.79 21.95
CA GLY A 273 11.09 -33.50 21.57
C GLY A 273 12.12 -32.56 20.97
N SER A 274 13.41 -32.88 21.12
CA SER A 274 14.55 -32.10 20.59
C SER A 274 15.51 -32.96 19.76
N SER A 275 16.14 -32.39 18.72
CA SER A 275 17.16 -33.10 17.92
C SER A 275 18.47 -33.38 18.66
N THR A 276 18.69 -32.80 19.84
CA THR A 276 19.81 -33.18 20.74
C THR A 276 19.63 -34.56 21.35
N ASP A 277 18.39 -35.05 21.39
CA ASP A 277 18.04 -36.38 21.87
C ASP A 277 17.85 -37.32 20.68
N ALA A 278 18.37 -38.54 20.82
CA ALA A 278 18.56 -39.47 19.71
C ALA A 278 17.22 -39.98 19.14
N GLY A 279 16.65 -39.26 18.17
CA GLY A 279 15.37 -39.60 17.55
C GLY A 279 14.22 -38.63 17.87
N PHE A 280 14.53 -37.43 18.38
CA PHE A 280 13.55 -36.55 19.05
C PHE A 280 12.94 -37.24 20.28
N ASP A 281 13.76 -38.01 21.01
CA ASP A 281 13.35 -38.62 22.27
C ASP A 281 12.98 -37.49 23.26
N ASP A 282 11.70 -37.44 23.64
CA ASP A 282 11.04 -36.69 24.73
C ASP A 282 11.97 -35.82 25.63
N VAL A 283 12.05 -34.51 25.34
CA VAL A 283 12.60 -33.48 26.26
C VAL A 283 11.74 -33.40 27.51
N SER A 284 10.41 -33.38 27.31
CA SER A 284 9.43 -33.50 28.39
C SER A 284 8.90 -34.93 28.45
N THR A 285 8.56 -35.40 29.64
CA THR A 285 7.70 -36.59 29.74
C THR A 285 6.33 -36.32 29.11
N GLU A 286 5.53 -37.37 28.95
CA GLU A 286 4.10 -37.21 28.64
C GLU A 286 3.43 -36.37 29.71
N ILE A 287 2.78 -35.28 29.30
CA ILE A 287 2.09 -34.34 30.18
C ILE A 287 0.69 -34.11 29.62
N ALA A 288 -0.34 -34.19 30.47
CA ALA A 288 -1.71 -33.86 30.11
C ALA A 288 -1.86 -32.36 29.85
N LEU A 289 -2.54 -31.99 28.77
CA LEU A 289 -2.87 -30.61 28.48
C LEU A 289 -3.79 -30.05 29.56
N ALA A 290 -3.43 -28.89 30.10
CA ALA A 290 -4.26 -28.15 31.03
C ALA A 290 -4.91 -26.94 30.36
N SER A 291 -6.06 -26.52 30.89
CA SER A 291 -6.70 -25.27 30.46
C SER A 291 -5.79 -24.03 30.62
N GLY A 292 -4.80 -24.08 31.51
CA GLY A 292 -3.80 -23.02 31.69
C GLY A 292 -2.74 -22.95 30.59
N ASP A 293 -2.57 -24.02 29.82
CA ASP A 293 -1.63 -24.07 28.69
C ASP A 293 -2.21 -23.42 27.43
N LEU A 294 -3.52 -23.18 27.41
CA LEU A 294 -4.25 -22.73 26.24
C LEU A 294 -4.77 -21.30 26.44
N GLU A 295 -4.55 -20.45 25.44
CA GLU A 295 -4.96 -19.06 25.44
C GLU A 295 -5.68 -18.69 24.15
N LYS A 296 -6.55 -17.68 24.22
CA LYS A 296 -7.18 -17.06 23.06
C LYS A 296 -6.27 -15.95 22.57
N ALA A 297 -6.04 -15.85 21.28
CA ALA A 297 -5.30 -14.73 20.72
C ALA A 297 -6.04 -13.39 20.98
N PRO A 298 -5.33 -12.25 20.99
CA PRO A 298 -5.93 -10.93 21.13
C PRO A 298 -7.13 -10.70 20.21
N GLY A 299 -8.19 -10.12 20.77
CA GLY A 299 -9.43 -9.83 20.05
C GLY A 299 -10.43 -10.98 19.95
N PHE A 300 -10.10 -12.18 20.46
CA PHE A 300 -11.02 -13.32 20.53
C PHE A 300 -11.59 -13.55 21.93
N THR A 301 -12.89 -13.84 21.99
CA THR A 301 -13.59 -14.21 23.24
C THR A 301 -13.89 -15.71 23.34
N LYS A 302 -13.80 -16.43 22.22
CA LYS A 302 -14.16 -17.84 22.05
C LYS A 302 -13.11 -18.54 21.17
N PHE A 303 -12.78 -19.78 21.50
CA PHE A 303 -11.87 -20.60 20.67
C PHE A 303 -12.52 -20.97 19.34
N ASP A 304 -13.84 -21.18 19.32
CA ASP A 304 -14.56 -21.48 18.07
C ASP A 304 -14.48 -20.36 17.03
N ASP A 305 -14.42 -19.09 17.48
CA ASP A 305 -14.24 -17.95 16.58
C ASP A 305 -12.82 -17.92 15.98
N MET A 306 -11.84 -18.45 16.70
CA MET A 306 -10.44 -18.55 16.28
C MET A 306 -10.21 -19.79 15.40
N GLY A 307 -10.93 -20.89 15.67
CA GLY A 307 -10.82 -22.16 14.97
C GLY A 307 -9.66 -23.05 15.43
N GLU A 308 -8.94 -22.63 16.46
CA GLU A 308 -7.77 -23.29 17.04
C GLU A 308 -7.57 -22.84 18.49
N PHE A 309 -6.69 -23.51 19.22
CA PHE A 309 -6.11 -23.06 20.47
C PHE A 309 -4.73 -22.47 20.20
N GLN A 310 -4.35 -21.42 20.93
CA GLN A 310 -2.96 -21.03 21.06
C GLN A 310 -2.41 -21.68 22.32
N PHE A 311 -1.29 -22.39 22.23
CA PHE A 311 -0.69 -23.07 23.37
C PHE A 311 0.60 -22.40 23.83
N PHE A 312 0.91 -22.57 25.12
CA PHE A 312 2.16 -22.20 25.78
C PHE A 312 2.64 -23.36 26.65
N LEU A 313 3.26 -24.34 26.00
CA LEU A 313 3.64 -25.58 26.64
C LEU A 313 4.96 -25.42 27.38
N ASN A 314 5.04 -25.96 28.58
CA ASN A 314 6.27 -26.05 29.35
C ASN A 314 6.54 -27.51 29.73
N ASP A 315 7.70 -27.78 30.32
CA ASP A 315 7.92 -29.05 31.00
C ASP A 315 7.63 -28.87 32.50
N GLU A 316 6.42 -29.23 32.94
CA GLU A 316 6.05 -29.13 34.37
C GLU A 316 6.90 -30.05 35.27
N SER A 317 7.57 -31.05 34.69
CA SER A 317 8.32 -32.09 35.39
C SER A 317 9.81 -31.78 35.51
N ASN A 318 10.36 -30.91 34.65
CA ASN A 318 11.77 -30.56 34.60
C ASN A 318 11.99 -29.05 34.43
N VAL A 319 12.93 -28.49 35.18
CA VAL A 319 13.29 -27.05 35.14
C VAL A 319 14.15 -26.71 33.91
N ASP A 320 14.22 -27.61 32.92
CA ASP A 320 15.25 -27.64 31.87
C ASP A 320 14.68 -27.47 30.44
N LEU A 321 13.38 -27.15 30.24
CA LEU A 321 12.98 -26.64 28.93
C LEU A 321 13.69 -25.30 28.75
N ASP A 322 14.70 -25.31 27.90
CA ASP A 322 15.57 -24.19 27.57
C ASP A 322 15.74 -24.25 26.06
N LEU A 323 14.98 -23.39 25.35
CA LEU A 323 15.04 -23.38 23.90
C LEU A 323 16.42 -22.93 23.44
N ASP A 324 17.04 -23.68 22.53
CA ASP A 324 18.38 -23.42 22.00
C ASP A 324 18.32 -23.38 20.46
N PRO A 325 18.84 -22.32 19.80
CA PRO A 325 18.81 -22.18 18.35
C PRO A 325 19.67 -23.20 17.58
N THR A 326 20.43 -24.04 18.29
CA THR A 326 21.17 -25.18 17.72
C THR A 326 20.38 -26.49 17.72
N SER A 327 19.18 -26.49 18.30
CA SER A 327 18.29 -27.65 18.43
C SER A 327 17.01 -27.48 17.61
N ASP A 328 16.50 -28.59 17.07
CA ASP A 328 15.18 -28.64 16.42
C ASP A 328 14.15 -29.14 17.43
N TYR A 329 13.01 -28.47 17.56
CA TYR A 329 11.93 -28.83 18.49
C TYR A 329 10.69 -29.31 17.74
N VAL A 330 10.02 -30.32 18.31
CA VAL A 330 8.77 -30.88 17.80
C VAL A 330 7.79 -31.01 18.96
N VAL A 331 6.53 -30.63 18.74
CA VAL A 331 5.44 -30.93 19.67
C VAL A 331 4.67 -32.12 19.13
N SER A 332 4.49 -33.14 19.96
CA SER A 332 3.67 -34.32 19.64
C SER A 332 2.46 -34.36 20.54
N ILE A 333 1.27 -34.47 19.95
CA ILE A 333 -0.01 -34.55 20.67
C ILE A 333 -0.61 -35.94 20.50
N THR A 334 -1.18 -36.50 21.56
CA THR A 334 -1.93 -37.76 21.55
C THR A 334 -3.17 -37.65 22.44
N ASN A 335 -4.11 -38.56 22.29
CA ASN A 335 -5.17 -38.76 23.28
C ASN A 335 -4.62 -39.61 24.44
N ASP A 336 -5.13 -39.43 25.66
CA ASP A 336 -4.78 -40.16 26.90
C ASP A 336 -5.31 -41.61 26.87
N ASP A 337 -5.02 -42.33 25.78
CA ASP A 337 -5.22 -43.77 25.66
C ASP A 337 -3.92 -44.43 25.21
N ALA A 338 -3.59 -45.57 25.82
CA ALA A 338 -2.35 -46.29 25.53
C ALA A 338 -2.23 -46.81 24.07
N SER A 339 -3.34 -46.86 23.33
CA SER A 339 -3.42 -47.28 21.93
C SER A 339 -3.41 -46.09 20.95
N ALA A 340 -3.44 -44.86 21.45
CA ALA A 340 -3.43 -43.65 20.65
C ALA A 340 -2.07 -43.44 19.95
N VAL A 341 -2.10 -42.70 18.85
CA VAL A 341 -0.92 -42.42 18.03
C VAL A 341 -0.54 -40.95 18.19
N TYR A 342 0.75 -40.67 18.31
CA TYR A 342 1.26 -39.31 18.32
C TYR A 342 1.17 -38.64 16.96
N PHE A 343 0.69 -37.40 16.96
CA PHE A 343 0.73 -36.49 15.83
C PHE A 343 1.73 -35.39 16.12
N SER A 344 2.82 -35.41 15.38
CA SER A 344 3.93 -34.48 15.56
C SER A 344 3.83 -33.27 14.64
N SER A 345 4.20 -32.10 15.14
CA SER A 345 4.36 -30.88 14.36
C SER A 345 5.52 -31.00 13.37
N ALA A 346 5.63 -30.04 12.46
CA ALA A 346 6.91 -29.78 11.80
C ALA A 346 7.96 -29.35 12.83
N ALA A 347 9.22 -29.69 12.56
CA ALA A 347 10.34 -29.26 13.39
C ALA A 347 10.53 -27.74 13.31
N PHE A 348 10.76 -27.10 14.45
CA PHE A 348 11.00 -25.68 14.60
C PHE A 348 12.37 -25.43 15.20
N VAL A 349 13.09 -24.43 14.70
CA VAL A 349 14.40 -24.01 15.23
C VAL A 349 14.26 -22.57 15.73
N PRO A 350 14.58 -22.30 17.00
CA PRO A 350 14.70 -20.94 17.51
C PRO A 350 15.62 -20.10 16.62
N ALA A 351 15.30 -18.82 16.46
CA ALA A 351 16.10 -17.98 15.58
C ALA A 351 17.45 -17.67 16.23
N SER A 352 18.53 -17.68 15.43
CA SER A 352 19.83 -17.17 15.85
C SER A 352 20.33 -16.07 14.91
N ASN A 353 21.16 -15.18 15.44
CA ASN A 353 21.79 -14.12 14.70
C ASN A 353 23.28 -14.03 15.05
N ALA A 354 24.15 -14.21 14.07
CA ALA A 354 25.60 -14.09 14.27
C ALA A 354 26.11 -12.63 14.36
N VAL A 355 25.20 -11.65 14.39
CA VAL A 355 25.53 -10.22 14.36
C VAL A 355 25.27 -9.58 15.74
N ASP A 356 26.26 -9.67 16.63
CA ASP A 356 26.21 -9.19 18.03
C ASP A 356 26.05 -7.66 18.20
N THR A 357 25.89 -6.90 17.11
CA THR A 357 25.88 -5.43 17.14
C THR A 357 24.50 -4.81 16.93
N ALA A 358 23.49 -5.57 16.51
CA ALA A 358 22.14 -5.07 16.29
C ALA A 358 21.34 -5.08 17.60
N ASN A 359 21.34 -3.97 18.33
CA ASN A 359 20.77 -3.90 19.69
C ASN A 359 19.51 -3.04 19.79
N PHE A 360 19.17 -2.26 18.77
CA PHE A 360 17.94 -1.46 18.75
C PHE A 360 17.34 -1.43 17.34
N ILE A 361 16.08 -1.05 17.25
CA ILE A 361 15.37 -0.89 15.99
C ILE A 361 14.55 0.39 16.02
N GLU A 362 14.67 1.21 14.98
CA GLU A 362 13.93 2.45 14.83
C GLU A 362 13.23 2.46 13.48
N ALA A 363 11.95 2.81 13.45
CA ALA A 363 11.19 2.91 12.22
C ALA A 363 10.88 4.37 11.90
N THR A 364 10.88 4.66 10.61
CA THR A 364 10.39 5.92 10.09
C THR A 364 9.14 5.65 9.27
N VAL A 365 8.12 6.47 9.47
CA VAL A 365 6.97 6.52 8.58
C VAL A 365 7.37 7.42 7.41
N ASP A 366 7.10 6.98 6.18
CA ASP A 366 7.42 7.76 4.97
C ASP A 366 6.87 9.20 5.07
N ALA A 367 7.62 10.19 4.59
CA ALA A 367 7.24 11.59 4.71
C ALA A 367 5.99 11.95 3.87
N ASP A 368 5.66 11.14 2.87
CA ASP A 368 4.60 11.42 1.90
C ASP A 368 3.19 10.91 2.31
N VAL A 369 3.00 10.32 3.51
CA VAL A 369 1.72 9.65 3.89
C VAL A 369 0.57 10.55 4.39
N ASN A 370 0.60 11.86 4.14
CA ASN A 370 -0.35 12.80 4.74
C ASN A 370 -0.38 12.66 6.27
N SER A 371 0.80 12.68 6.92
CA SER A 371 0.96 12.57 8.36
C SER A 371 1.45 13.89 8.99
N THR A 372 1.29 14.07 10.30
CA THR A 372 1.65 15.33 11.00
C THR A 372 3.01 15.32 11.71
N SER A 373 3.78 14.23 11.68
CA SER A 373 5.08 14.12 12.34
C SER A 373 6.18 13.77 11.34
N THR A 374 7.34 14.40 11.49
CA THR A 374 8.47 14.34 10.54
C THR A 374 9.78 13.90 11.21
N GLY A 375 9.72 13.12 12.30
CA GLY A 375 10.90 12.73 13.08
C GLY A 375 11.01 11.23 13.35
N SER A 376 12.21 10.68 13.29
CA SER A 376 12.53 9.26 13.52
C SER A 376 12.45 8.80 14.99
N THR A 377 12.08 9.70 15.90
CA THR A 377 11.87 9.40 17.34
C THR A 377 10.42 9.49 17.76
N ASP A 378 9.51 9.91 16.87
CA ASP A 378 8.10 9.94 17.18
C ASP A 378 7.55 8.52 17.11
N VAL A 379 6.86 8.11 18.16
CA VAL A 379 6.19 6.81 18.28
C VAL A 379 4.67 6.93 18.12
N ALA A 380 4.17 8.14 17.87
CA ALA A 380 2.75 8.41 17.67
C ALA A 380 2.57 9.36 16.48
N PHE A 381 1.74 8.96 15.53
CA PHE A 381 1.52 9.67 14.28
C PHE A 381 0.02 9.84 14.06
N ASN A 382 -0.40 11.04 13.65
CA ASN A 382 -1.71 11.19 13.04
C ASN A 382 -1.56 11.00 11.54
N VAL A 383 -2.38 10.14 10.97
CA VAL A 383 -2.49 9.95 9.53
C VAL A 383 -3.85 10.46 9.07
N ARG A 384 -3.87 11.14 7.93
CA ARG A 384 -5.14 11.63 7.37
C ARG A 384 -6.07 10.45 7.03
N ALA A 385 -7.31 10.51 7.53
CA ALA A 385 -8.34 9.55 7.17
C ALA A 385 -8.50 9.46 5.64
N GLY A 386 -8.59 8.23 5.13
CA GLY A 386 -8.57 7.90 3.71
C GLY A 386 -7.19 7.52 3.14
N THR A 387 -6.09 7.76 3.88
CA THR A 387 -4.77 7.21 3.53
C THR A 387 -4.78 5.70 3.76
N LYS A 388 -4.87 4.91 2.69
CA LYS A 388 -5.08 3.46 2.81
C LYS A 388 -3.83 2.64 3.11
N ALA A 389 -2.65 3.12 2.74
CA ALA A 389 -1.40 2.40 2.91
C ALA A 389 -0.41 3.30 3.63
N VAL A 390 0.21 2.77 4.68
CA VAL A 390 1.27 3.41 5.44
C VAL A 390 2.47 2.48 5.42
N GLU A 391 3.57 2.94 4.84
CA GLU A 391 4.84 2.23 4.83
C GLU A 391 5.73 2.76 5.95
N TYR A 392 6.38 1.80 6.61
CA TYR A 392 7.35 2.00 7.67
C TYR A 392 8.66 1.41 7.20
N THR A 393 9.75 2.15 7.36
CA THR A 393 11.10 1.64 7.13
C THR A 393 11.81 1.54 8.46
N ALA A 394 12.00 0.31 8.93
CA ALA A 394 12.73 0.00 10.15
C ALA A 394 14.23 -0.12 9.86
N GLN A 395 15.04 0.58 10.64
CA GLN A 395 16.49 0.60 10.61
C GLN A 395 17.03 -0.05 11.89
N ILE A 396 17.92 -1.02 11.72
CA ILE A 396 18.66 -1.57 12.86
C ILE A 396 19.77 -0.62 13.30
N MET A 397 19.97 -0.52 14.61
CA MET A 397 20.93 0.40 15.24
C MET A 397 21.85 -0.36 16.21
N SER A 398 23.06 0.16 16.35
CA SER A 398 24.03 -0.30 17.34
C SER A 398 23.70 0.17 18.75
N ALA A 399 24.31 -0.47 19.76
CA ALA A 399 24.28 -0.03 21.15
C ALA A 399 24.65 1.46 21.40
N SER A 400 25.30 2.12 20.44
CA SER A 400 25.67 3.55 20.50
C SER A 400 24.73 4.47 19.71
N ALA A 401 23.54 3.99 19.33
CA ALA A 401 22.55 4.72 18.53
C ALA A 401 23.04 5.12 17.12
N THR A 402 23.92 4.30 16.52
CA THR A 402 24.37 4.48 15.14
C THR A 402 23.68 3.46 14.24
N ALA A 403 23.14 3.91 13.10
CA ALA A 403 22.60 3.03 12.06
C ALA A 403 23.63 2.00 11.60
N LEU A 404 23.18 0.77 11.42
CA LEU A 404 24.01 -0.35 10.98
C LEU A 404 23.64 -0.74 9.56
N GLU A 405 24.57 -0.61 8.62
CA GLU A 405 24.41 -1.06 7.23
C GLU A 405 24.77 -2.54 7.10
N ILE A 406 23.91 -3.43 7.64
CA ILE A 406 24.15 -4.87 7.68
C ILE A 406 22.91 -5.63 7.16
N PRO A 407 23.03 -6.43 6.09
CA PRO A 407 21.95 -7.26 5.60
C PRO A 407 21.76 -8.53 6.41
N SER A 408 20.60 -9.16 6.19
CA SER A 408 20.29 -10.51 6.68
C SER A 408 20.16 -10.62 8.20
N VAL A 409 19.87 -9.51 8.87
CA VAL A 409 19.44 -9.51 10.27
C VAL A 409 17.94 -9.78 10.32
N LEU A 410 17.53 -10.78 11.10
CA LEU A 410 16.12 -11.13 11.27
C LEU A 410 15.42 -10.06 12.12
N VAL A 411 14.28 -9.59 11.63
CA VAL A 411 13.42 -8.59 12.28
C VAL A 411 11.97 -9.06 12.24
N ALA A 412 11.17 -8.55 13.17
CA ALA A 412 9.74 -8.81 13.24
C ALA A 412 8.96 -7.51 13.45
N ALA A 413 7.74 -7.47 12.93
CA ALA A 413 6.74 -6.46 13.23
C ALA A 413 5.47 -7.14 13.71
N VAL A 414 4.98 -6.72 14.87
CA VAL A 414 3.65 -7.10 15.39
C VAL A 414 2.72 -5.93 15.15
N VAL A 415 1.71 -6.13 14.30
CA VAL A 415 0.71 -5.11 14.01
C VAL A 415 -0.55 -5.45 14.77
N THR A 416 -0.96 -4.57 15.68
CA THR A 416 -2.16 -4.76 16.52
C THR A 416 -3.16 -3.67 16.23
N SER A 417 -4.38 -4.05 15.83
CA SER A 417 -5.46 -3.07 15.68
C SER A 417 -5.91 -2.51 17.02
N GLY A 418 -6.31 -1.24 17.02
CA GLY A 418 -6.81 -0.56 18.20
C GLY A 418 -8.16 -1.07 18.68
N SER A 419 -8.72 -0.32 19.64
CA SER A 419 -10.00 -0.67 20.28
C SER A 419 -11.23 -0.51 19.38
N TYR A 420 -11.08 0.20 18.26
CA TYR A 420 -12.15 0.48 17.31
C TYR A 420 -11.72 0.11 15.89
N MET A 421 -12.59 -0.63 15.20
CA MET A 421 -12.50 -0.91 13.77
C MET A 421 -13.87 -0.70 13.15
N SER A 422 -13.95 0.02 12.03
CA SER A 422 -15.22 0.30 11.36
C SER A 422 -15.86 -0.97 10.79
N THR A 423 -17.16 -0.93 10.53
CA THR A 423 -17.87 -2.08 9.93
C THR A 423 -17.30 -2.39 8.55
N GLY A 424 -16.85 -3.63 8.34
CA GLY A 424 -16.18 -4.05 7.10
C GLY A 424 -14.75 -3.54 6.96
N GLY A 425 -14.20 -2.87 7.99
CA GLY A 425 -12.79 -2.52 8.07
C GLY A 425 -11.91 -3.75 8.21
N SER A 426 -10.70 -3.65 7.69
CA SER A 426 -9.66 -4.63 7.88
C SER A 426 -8.29 -4.02 7.68
N LEU A 427 -7.26 -4.62 8.29
CA LEU A 427 -5.85 -4.31 8.04
C LEU A 427 -5.17 -5.53 7.41
N SER A 428 -4.37 -5.31 6.38
CA SER A 428 -3.44 -6.30 5.83
C SER A 428 -2.01 -5.80 5.99
N VAL A 429 -1.09 -6.70 6.34
CA VAL A 429 0.31 -6.39 6.64
C VAL A 429 1.20 -7.07 5.60
N SER A 430 2.11 -6.31 4.98
CA SER A 430 3.06 -6.88 4.02
C SER A 430 3.93 -7.96 4.69
N GLY A 431 4.15 -9.08 4.00
CA GLY A 431 4.92 -10.20 4.52
C GLY A 431 4.09 -11.21 5.33
N SER A 432 2.80 -10.93 5.58
CA SER A 432 1.85 -11.88 6.16
C SER A 432 0.71 -12.20 5.20
N THR A 433 0.17 -13.41 5.28
CA THR A 433 -1.07 -13.80 4.58
C THR A 433 -2.32 -13.53 5.40
N ASP A 434 -2.16 -13.19 6.68
CA ASP A 434 -3.27 -12.94 7.59
C ASP A 434 -3.79 -11.52 7.50
N THR A 435 -5.05 -11.35 7.87
CA THR A 435 -5.71 -10.05 7.91
C THR A 435 -6.37 -9.83 9.26
N ILE A 436 -6.27 -8.60 9.76
CA ILE A 436 -6.93 -8.17 10.98
C ILE A 436 -8.32 -7.69 10.58
N THR A 437 -9.36 -8.42 11.00
CA THR A 437 -10.77 -8.14 10.68
C THR A 437 -11.61 -7.80 11.92
N LYS A 438 -10.99 -7.75 13.10
CA LYS A 438 -11.59 -7.44 14.39
C LYS A 438 -10.64 -6.53 15.17
N ALA A 439 -11.20 -5.63 15.97
CA ALA A 439 -10.45 -4.77 16.88
C ALA A 439 -9.66 -5.60 17.91
N GLY A 440 -8.49 -5.11 18.31
CA GLY A 440 -7.59 -5.78 19.25
C GLY A 440 -6.84 -7.00 18.70
N ARG A 441 -7.08 -7.41 17.44
CA ARG A 441 -6.35 -8.54 16.84
C ARG A 441 -4.96 -8.10 16.38
N SER A 442 -4.01 -9.03 16.47
CA SER A 442 -2.62 -8.86 16.04
C SER A 442 -2.28 -9.75 14.86
N VAL A 443 -1.31 -9.31 14.03
CA VAL A 443 -0.67 -10.09 12.97
C VAL A 443 0.84 -9.88 13.07
N ILE A 444 1.59 -10.96 12.90
CA ILE A 444 3.06 -10.94 12.90
C ILE A 444 3.55 -10.95 11.45
N SER A 445 4.55 -10.14 11.16
CA SER A 445 5.35 -10.21 9.93
C SER A 445 6.81 -10.31 10.31
N THR A 446 7.57 -11.17 9.63
CA THR A 446 9.01 -11.32 9.85
C THR A 446 9.75 -11.19 8.54
N GLY A 447 10.96 -10.62 8.58
CA GLY A 447 11.78 -10.44 7.39
C GLY A 447 13.25 -10.26 7.74
N PHE A 448 14.05 -10.05 6.71
CA PHE A 448 15.47 -9.79 6.83
C PHE A 448 15.79 -8.38 6.38
N THR A 449 16.76 -7.74 7.04
CA THR A 449 17.28 -6.44 6.61
C THR A 449 18.00 -6.53 5.25
N ASP A 450 17.95 -5.44 4.51
CA ASP A 450 18.70 -5.24 3.26
C ASP A 450 20.15 -4.76 3.50
N ALA A 451 20.87 -4.43 2.43
CA ALA A 451 22.27 -4.01 2.51
C ALA A 451 22.52 -2.78 3.40
N ASP A 452 21.49 -1.95 3.61
CA ASP A 452 21.55 -0.74 4.44
C ASP A 452 21.06 -1.01 5.87
N GLY A 453 20.75 -2.26 6.21
CA GLY A 453 20.19 -2.63 7.51
C GLY A 453 18.73 -2.21 7.68
N GLN A 454 18.00 -2.06 6.58
CA GLN A 454 16.62 -1.61 6.59
C GLN A 454 15.65 -2.74 6.26
N TRP A 455 14.45 -2.67 6.81
CA TRP A 455 13.33 -3.55 6.48
C TRP A 455 12.02 -2.76 6.46
N SER A 456 11.28 -2.87 5.37
CA SER A 456 10.00 -2.18 5.22
C SER A 456 8.80 -3.06 5.55
N VAL A 457 7.82 -2.49 6.24
CA VAL A 457 6.48 -3.06 6.41
C VAL A 457 5.44 -2.04 5.96
N THR A 458 4.50 -2.48 5.15
CA THR A 458 3.33 -1.69 4.77
C THR A 458 2.09 -2.23 5.47
N VAL A 459 1.41 -1.37 6.22
CA VAL A 459 0.07 -1.64 6.76
C VAL A 459 -0.95 -1.00 5.83
N THR A 460 -1.87 -1.82 5.30
CA THR A 460 -2.94 -1.35 4.42
C THR A 460 -4.28 -1.49 5.10
N SER A 461 -4.97 -0.36 5.31
CA SER A 461 -6.35 -0.32 5.81
C SER A 461 -7.35 -0.30 4.65
N ALA A 462 -8.38 -1.15 4.74
CA ALA A 462 -9.46 -1.19 3.76
C ALA A 462 -10.26 0.13 3.70
N ASN A 463 -10.51 0.72 4.88
CA ASN A 463 -11.35 1.91 5.06
C ASN A 463 -10.53 3.16 5.38
N ALA A 464 -9.55 3.06 6.28
CA ALA A 464 -8.78 4.18 6.82
C ALA A 464 -9.70 5.28 7.39
N ASP A 465 -10.69 4.86 8.17
CA ASP A 465 -11.73 5.74 8.70
C ASP A 465 -11.23 6.54 9.92
N LYS A 466 -11.85 7.69 10.16
CA LYS A 466 -11.53 8.52 11.32
C LYS A 466 -11.73 7.73 12.64
N ASN A 467 -10.78 7.87 13.55
CA ASN A 467 -10.69 7.21 14.86
C ASN A 467 -10.40 5.71 14.79
N GLU A 468 -10.14 5.15 13.61
CA GLU A 468 -9.41 3.89 13.56
C GLU A 468 -7.97 4.13 13.99
N ASP A 469 -7.39 3.15 14.67
CA ASP A 469 -6.03 3.18 15.16
C ASP A 469 -5.40 1.80 15.09
N TYR A 470 -4.08 1.76 15.06
CA TYR A 470 -3.30 0.54 15.20
C TYR A 470 -1.88 0.86 15.69
N VAL A 471 -1.23 -0.15 16.24
CA VAL A 471 0.17 -0.09 16.71
C VAL A 471 1.01 -1.05 15.89
N VAL A 472 2.22 -0.64 15.52
CA VAL A 472 3.26 -1.50 14.92
C VAL A 472 4.42 -1.56 15.89
N GLU A 473 4.61 -2.72 16.51
CA GLU A 473 5.72 -3.00 17.41
C GLU A 473 6.86 -3.65 16.62
N TYR A 474 8.04 -3.05 16.63
CA TYR A 474 9.21 -3.59 15.93
C TYR A 474 10.14 -4.35 16.87
N PHE A 475 10.64 -5.47 16.40
CA PHE A 475 11.60 -6.30 17.10
C PHE A 475 12.80 -6.59 16.20
N VAL A 476 13.99 -6.60 16.78
CA VAL A 476 15.23 -7.07 16.15
C VAL A 476 15.78 -8.24 16.95
N LEU A 477 16.33 -9.24 16.27
CA LEU A 477 17.00 -10.37 16.93
C LEU A 477 18.41 -9.95 17.39
N ASP A 478 18.61 -9.82 18.70
CA ASP A 478 19.92 -9.46 19.28
C ASP A 478 20.90 -10.63 19.14
N GLY A 479 21.99 -10.44 18.41
CA GLY A 479 22.98 -11.51 18.21
C GLY A 479 23.80 -11.88 19.46
N SER A 480 23.72 -11.11 20.54
CA SER A 480 24.42 -11.44 21.79
C SER A 480 23.65 -12.40 22.70
N SER A 481 22.32 -12.45 22.54
CA SER A 481 21.41 -13.25 23.38
C SER A 481 20.40 -14.06 22.58
N ASP A 482 20.45 -14.04 21.24
CA ASP A 482 19.53 -14.74 20.33
C ASP A 482 18.04 -14.59 20.70
N THR A 483 17.69 -13.40 21.18
CA THR A 483 16.34 -13.03 21.64
C THR A 483 15.82 -11.82 20.88
N PHE A 484 14.52 -11.80 20.58
CA PHE A 484 13.88 -10.64 19.97
C PHE A 484 13.73 -9.52 21.02
N ILE A 485 14.26 -8.35 20.68
CA ILE A 485 14.18 -7.18 21.53
C ILE A 485 13.39 -6.06 20.84
N ASN A 486 12.47 -5.48 21.59
CA ASN A 486 11.71 -4.29 21.20
C ASN A 486 12.23 -3.09 22.00
N LYS A 487 13.18 -2.35 21.41
CA LYS A 487 13.80 -1.17 22.01
C LYS A 487 14.24 -0.15 20.97
N LEU A 488 13.97 1.12 21.26
CA LEU A 488 14.54 2.27 20.57
C LEU A 488 15.98 2.55 21.04
N SER A 489 16.72 3.38 20.29
CA SER A 489 18.12 3.70 20.62
C SER A 489 18.32 4.49 21.91
N ASP A 490 17.24 5.04 22.50
CA ASP A 490 17.26 5.67 23.81
C ASP A 490 17.34 4.65 24.98
N ASN A 491 17.24 3.35 24.68
CA ASN A 491 17.30 2.22 25.61
C ASN A 491 16.28 2.27 26.76
N SER A 492 15.19 3.03 26.61
CA SER A 492 14.14 3.20 27.62
C SER A 492 12.72 3.10 27.07
N THR A 493 12.55 3.28 25.77
CA THR A 493 11.28 3.30 25.07
C THR A 493 11.18 2.09 24.14
N ALA A 494 10.00 1.46 24.09
CA ALA A 494 9.71 0.42 23.12
C ALA A 494 9.50 1.04 21.73
N ALA A 495 9.93 0.33 20.69
CA ALA A 495 9.75 0.63 19.28
C ALA A 495 8.30 0.39 18.82
N ASP A 496 7.35 1.04 19.52
CA ASP A 496 5.90 0.88 19.33
C ASP A 496 5.34 2.09 18.58
N TYR A 497 5.04 1.94 17.29
CA TYR A 497 4.60 3.03 16.42
C TYR A 497 3.08 3.04 16.32
N THR A 498 2.43 3.99 16.97
CA THR A 498 0.98 4.17 16.99
C THR A 498 0.53 5.07 15.84
N ILE A 499 -0.47 4.62 15.09
CA ILE A 499 -1.18 5.43 14.10
C ILE A 499 -2.59 5.72 14.57
N ASP A 500 -2.95 7.00 14.54
CA ASP A 500 -4.30 7.49 14.71
C ASP A 500 -4.82 8.09 13.39
N TYR A 501 -5.89 7.51 12.84
CA TYR A 501 -6.55 8.10 11.66
C TYR A 501 -7.39 9.32 12.07
N ALA A 502 -6.93 10.51 11.67
CA ALA A 502 -7.57 11.77 12.00
C ALA A 502 -8.19 12.43 10.75
N ALA A 503 -9.32 13.12 10.94
CA ALA A 503 -9.98 13.81 9.85
C ALA A 503 -9.21 15.08 9.46
N GLY A 504 -9.01 15.28 8.15
CA GLY A 504 -8.50 16.53 7.59
C GLY A 504 -9.34 17.72 8.05
N THR A 505 -8.73 18.64 8.78
CA THR A 505 -9.36 19.88 9.23
C THR A 505 -8.67 21.05 8.55
N ALA A 506 -9.43 21.87 7.81
CA ALA A 506 -8.91 23.07 7.16
C ALA A 506 -8.12 23.92 8.17
N SER A 507 -6.86 24.19 7.82
CA SER A 507 -5.85 24.77 8.71
C SER A 507 -5.24 26.05 8.14
N THR A 508 -5.03 26.12 6.82
CA THR A 508 -4.47 27.30 6.18
C THR A 508 -5.26 27.72 4.94
N ILE A 509 -5.16 29.00 4.59
CA ILE A 509 -5.60 29.55 3.31
C ILE A 509 -4.50 30.45 2.77
N THR A 510 -4.08 30.19 1.54
CA THR A 510 -3.08 30.99 0.83
C THR A 510 -3.74 31.63 -0.39
N ALA A 511 -3.41 32.89 -0.65
CA ALA A 511 -3.81 33.56 -1.88
C ALA A 511 -2.78 33.23 -2.96
N ASP A 512 -3.25 32.95 -4.17
CA ASP A 512 -2.36 32.74 -5.32
C ASP A 512 -1.57 34.02 -5.63
N GLU A 513 -2.23 35.18 -5.44
CA GLU A 513 -1.66 36.50 -5.65
C GLU A 513 -1.89 37.39 -4.43
N SER A 514 -0.85 38.07 -3.96
CA SER A 514 -0.96 39.02 -2.83
C SER A 514 -1.51 40.40 -3.25
N VAL A 515 -1.48 40.70 -4.56
CA VAL A 515 -1.92 41.96 -5.15
C VAL A 515 -2.65 41.71 -6.48
N VAL A 516 -3.76 42.41 -6.72
CA VAL A 516 -4.57 42.25 -7.95
C VAL A 516 -5.05 43.59 -8.50
N SER A 517 -5.25 43.68 -9.82
CA SER A 517 -5.81 44.86 -10.49
C SER A 517 -6.52 44.50 -11.82
N GLY A 518 -7.11 45.49 -12.48
CA GLY A 518 -7.84 45.33 -13.75
C GLY A 518 -9.27 45.83 -13.67
N ALA A 519 -9.98 45.84 -14.80
CA ALA A 519 -11.40 46.22 -14.85
C ALA A 519 -12.31 45.08 -14.34
N SER A 520 -11.99 43.85 -14.73
CA SER A 520 -12.51 42.60 -14.17
C SER A 520 -11.35 41.92 -13.45
N VAL A 521 -11.54 41.59 -12.17
CA VAL A 521 -10.51 41.04 -11.29
C VAL A 521 -10.88 39.61 -10.94
N THR A 522 -9.92 38.69 -11.04
CA THR A 522 -10.04 37.34 -10.52
C THR A 522 -9.04 37.15 -9.37
N VAL A 523 -9.51 36.63 -8.23
CA VAL A 523 -8.68 36.29 -7.08
C VAL A 523 -8.90 34.83 -6.75
N SER A 524 -7.81 34.09 -6.60
CA SER A 524 -7.82 32.65 -6.31
C SER A 524 -7.12 32.35 -4.99
N PHE A 525 -7.59 31.31 -4.31
CA PHE A 525 -7.07 30.85 -3.04
C PHE A 525 -6.97 29.33 -3.01
N THR A 526 -6.02 28.83 -2.23
CA THR A 526 -5.89 27.41 -1.88
C THR A 526 -6.08 27.24 -0.38
N VAL A 527 -7.03 26.38 0.01
CA VAL A 527 -7.29 25.97 1.40
C VAL A 527 -6.66 24.61 1.62
N THR A 528 -5.77 24.49 2.61
CA THR A 528 -5.16 23.21 3.00
C THR A 528 -5.59 22.80 4.39
N ASP A 529 -5.60 21.50 4.66
CA ASP A 529 -5.82 20.95 5.99
C ASP A 529 -4.54 20.88 6.84
N ALA A 530 -4.65 20.34 8.05
CA ALA A 530 -3.55 20.16 8.99
C ALA A 530 -2.43 19.23 8.49
N PHE A 531 -2.65 18.51 7.38
CA PHE A 531 -1.67 17.65 6.72
C PHE A 531 -1.10 18.31 5.45
N GLU A 532 -1.31 19.62 5.29
CA GLU A 532 -0.88 20.42 4.14
C GLU A 532 -1.51 20.01 2.78
N VAL A 533 -2.53 19.16 2.79
CA VAL A 533 -3.27 18.72 1.59
C VAL A 533 -4.41 19.69 1.30
N GLY A 534 -4.62 20.03 0.03
CA GLY A 534 -5.78 20.80 -0.42
C GLY A 534 -7.10 20.15 0.00
N THR A 535 -8.02 20.92 0.61
CA THR A 535 -9.26 20.36 1.16
C THR A 535 -10.49 21.24 0.92
N ASN A 536 -11.62 20.61 0.62
CA ASN A 536 -12.95 21.22 0.72
C ASN A 536 -13.71 20.83 2.01
N MET A 537 -13.03 20.18 2.94
CA MET A 537 -13.60 19.69 4.20
C MET A 537 -12.86 20.26 5.41
N SER A 538 -13.62 20.51 6.47
CA SER A 538 -13.11 20.73 7.82
C SER A 538 -13.77 19.72 8.76
N GLY A 539 -13.09 18.61 9.02
CA GLY A 539 -13.71 17.42 9.60
C GLY A 539 -14.71 16.82 8.61
N THR A 540 -15.99 16.78 8.97
CA THR A 540 -17.07 16.27 8.10
C THR A 540 -17.89 17.36 7.41
N LYS A 541 -17.49 18.63 7.55
CA LYS A 541 -18.27 19.78 7.07
C LYS A 541 -17.62 20.42 5.85
N ALA A 542 -18.43 20.71 4.83
CA ALA A 542 -18.00 21.47 3.66
C ALA A 542 -17.53 22.87 4.05
N VAL A 543 -16.38 23.26 3.50
CA VAL A 543 -15.84 24.60 3.65
C VAL A 543 -16.19 25.48 2.44
N SER A 544 -16.32 26.77 2.71
CA SER A 544 -16.50 27.84 1.73
C SER A 544 -15.63 29.01 2.15
N VAL A 545 -15.32 29.88 1.20
CA VAL A 545 -14.57 31.11 1.45
C VAL A 545 -15.49 32.31 1.28
N GLU A 546 -15.45 33.20 2.26
CA GLU A 546 -16.05 34.54 2.19
C GLU A 546 -14.95 35.52 1.78
N LEU A 547 -15.15 36.26 0.68
CA LEU A 547 -14.27 37.34 0.21
C LEU A 547 -14.95 38.69 0.44
N ASN A 548 -14.36 39.51 1.31
CA ASN A 548 -14.87 40.83 1.67
C ASN A 548 -13.86 41.94 1.33
N GLY A 549 -14.33 43.03 0.73
CA GLY A 549 -13.56 44.29 0.71
C GLY A 549 -13.58 44.99 2.07
N ALA A 550 -12.78 46.03 2.29
CA ALA A 550 -12.81 46.77 3.57
C ALA A 550 -14.19 47.39 3.86
N ASN A 551 -14.97 47.66 2.81
CA ASN A 551 -16.39 47.95 2.90
C ASN A 551 -17.20 46.81 2.26
N SER A 552 -17.82 45.97 3.08
CA SER A 552 -18.61 44.82 2.62
C SER A 552 -19.84 45.19 1.78
N ALA A 553 -20.28 46.46 1.80
CA ALA A 553 -21.32 46.93 0.88
C ALA A 553 -20.83 47.09 -0.58
N LYS A 554 -19.52 47.03 -0.82
CA LYS A 554 -18.89 47.09 -2.14
C LYS A 554 -18.52 45.71 -2.69
N LEU A 555 -18.03 44.83 -1.83
CA LEU A 555 -17.73 43.44 -2.17
C LEU A 555 -17.93 42.54 -0.96
N ALA A 556 -18.83 41.58 -1.12
CA ALA A 556 -19.07 40.46 -0.22
C ALA A 556 -19.53 39.28 -1.09
N LEU A 557 -18.63 38.32 -1.30
CA LEU A 557 -18.87 37.14 -2.13
C LEU A 557 -18.55 35.87 -1.36
N ASP A 558 -19.29 34.81 -1.63
CA ASP A 558 -19.08 33.49 -1.04
C ASP A 558 -18.97 32.45 -2.15
N ALA A 559 -18.03 31.53 -2.02
CA ALA A 559 -17.87 30.42 -2.95
C ALA A 559 -17.48 29.13 -2.23
N PRO A 560 -18.02 27.96 -2.65
CA PRO A 560 -17.58 26.67 -2.14
C PRO A 560 -16.15 26.38 -2.60
N VAL A 561 -15.39 25.69 -1.75
CA VAL A 561 -14.05 25.21 -2.10
C VAL A 561 -14.16 23.91 -2.90
N ALA A 562 -13.39 23.81 -3.99
CA ALA A 562 -13.31 22.60 -4.80
C ALA A 562 -12.53 21.49 -4.08
N ALA A 563 -12.69 20.23 -4.53
CA ALA A 563 -12.11 19.06 -3.84
C ALA A 563 -10.58 19.11 -3.68
N ASP A 564 -9.88 19.83 -4.56
CA ASP A 564 -8.44 20.06 -4.53
C ASP A 564 -8.02 21.23 -3.61
N GLY A 565 -8.97 21.82 -2.87
CA GLY A 565 -8.74 22.97 -1.99
C GLY A 565 -8.82 24.32 -2.69
N THR A 566 -9.06 24.39 -4.00
CA THR A 566 -9.05 25.66 -4.74
C THR A 566 -10.40 26.38 -4.70
N VAL A 567 -10.36 27.71 -4.73
CA VAL A 567 -11.54 28.57 -4.88
C VAL A 567 -11.16 29.86 -5.58
N SER A 568 -12.04 30.39 -6.44
CA SER A 568 -11.80 31.64 -7.16
C SER A 568 -13.03 32.54 -7.19
N PHE A 569 -12.78 33.84 -7.24
CA PHE A 569 -13.80 34.89 -7.29
C PHE A 569 -13.49 35.82 -8.46
N THR A 570 -14.49 36.12 -9.28
CA THR A 570 -14.38 37.14 -10.34
C THR A 570 -15.39 38.25 -10.11
N PHE A 571 -14.94 39.51 -10.15
CA PHE A 571 -15.78 40.69 -9.92
C PHE A 571 -15.26 41.93 -10.66
N ASP A 572 -16.14 42.90 -10.88
CA ASP A 572 -15.77 44.21 -11.43
C ASP A 572 -15.03 45.05 -10.38
N ASN A 573 -13.93 45.69 -10.77
CA ASN A 573 -13.15 46.51 -9.86
C ASN A 573 -13.90 47.80 -9.49
N TYR A 574 -14.33 47.88 -8.22
CA TYR A 574 -15.10 49.00 -7.68
C TYR A 574 -14.23 50.13 -7.12
N VAL A 575 -12.92 49.93 -7.03
CA VAL A 575 -11.99 50.92 -6.50
C VAL A 575 -11.84 52.05 -7.52
N THR A 576 -11.81 53.30 -7.08
CA THR A 576 -11.60 54.44 -7.99
C THR A 576 -10.17 54.47 -8.50
N GLN A 577 -9.95 54.96 -9.73
CA GLN A 577 -8.60 55.06 -10.30
C GLN A 577 -7.61 55.77 -9.34
N GLY A 578 -6.43 55.17 -9.17
CA GLY A 578 -5.37 55.63 -8.28
C GLY A 578 -5.53 55.23 -6.80
N ALA A 579 -6.61 54.53 -6.43
CA ALA A 579 -6.84 54.06 -5.07
C ALA A 579 -6.60 52.54 -4.92
N ALA A 580 -6.64 52.08 -3.67
CA ALA A 580 -6.51 50.67 -3.29
C ALA A 580 -7.54 50.29 -2.23
N ASP A 581 -7.82 48.99 -2.10
CA ASP A 581 -8.61 48.38 -1.03
C ASP A 581 -7.93 47.08 -0.56
N ILE A 582 -8.25 46.62 0.65
CA ILE A 582 -7.77 45.33 1.19
C ILE A 582 -8.94 44.36 1.18
N LEU A 583 -8.78 43.26 0.44
CA LEU A 583 -9.69 42.14 0.43
C LEU A 583 -9.28 41.16 1.52
N THR A 584 -10.23 40.67 2.30
CA THR A 584 -10.03 39.64 3.32
C THR A 584 -10.80 38.39 2.92
N ALA A 585 -10.08 37.28 2.76
CA ALA A 585 -10.65 35.95 2.53
C ALA A 585 -10.70 35.17 3.85
N LYS A 586 -11.85 34.63 4.22
CA LYS A 586 -12.05 33.84 5.45
C LYS A 586 -12.69 32.50 5.14
N VAL A 587 -12.15 31.43 5.70
CA VAL A 587 -12.72 30.09 5.56
C VAL A 587 -13.83 29.88 6.59
N TYR A 588 -14.97 29.34 6.17
CA TYR A 588 -16.09 29.01 7.05
C TYR A 588 -16.77 27.69 6.67
N THR A 589 -17.51 27.12 7.63
CA THR A 589 -18.45 26.02 7.42
C THR A 589 -19.89 26.49 7.59
N GLY A 590 -20.86 25.79 7.00
CA GLY A 590 -22.28 26.17 7.04
C GLY A 590 -22.71 26.98 5.81
N SER A 591 -23.72 27.84 5.97
CA SER A 591 -24.26 28.65 4.86
C SER A 591 -23.70 30.08 4.88
N ALA A 592 -23.63 30.75 3.73
CA ALA A 592 -23.24 32.17 3.62
C ALA A 592 -24.07 33.11 4.52
N THR A 593 -25.34 32.77 4.76
CA THR A 593 -26.23 33.57 5.64
C THR A 593 -26.05 33.31 7.14
N SER A 594 -25.28 32.29 7.52
CA SER A 594 -25.00 31.91 8.90
C SER A 594 -23.65 31.16 8.99
N PRO A 595 -22.53 31.83 8.67
CA PRO A 595 -21.22 31.19 8.60
C PRO A 595 -20.69 30.85 9.99
N SER A 596 -20.04 29.68 10.10
CA SER A 596 -19.23 29.30 11.26
C SER A 596 -17.77 29.27 10.83
N TYR A 597 -17.05 30.37 11.05
CA TYR A 597 -15.66 30.54 10.62
C TYR A 597 -14.73 29.49 11.24
N VAL A 598 -13.83 28.96 10.42
CA VAL A 598 -12.83 27.96 10.83
C VAL A 598 -11.66 28.70 11.47
N GLY A 599 -11.66 28.79 12.79
CA GLY A 599 -10.56 29.37 13.57
C GLY A 599 -10.10 30.75 13.07
N SER A 600 -8.78 30.94 12.96
CA SER A 600 -8.16 32.15 12.37
C SER A 600 -7.69 31.93 10.93
N VAL A 601 -8.31 30.99 10.20
CA VAL A 601 -7.94 30.65 8.82
C VAL A 601 -8.42 31.76 7.88
N LEU A 602 -7.56 32.76 7.67
CA LEU A 602 -7.81 33.90 6.80
C LEU A 602 -6.53 34.36 6.10
N THR A 603 -6.71 35.07 4.99
CA THR A 603 -5.62 35.77 4.30
C THR A 603 -6.12 37.07 3.69
N THR A 604 -5.21 37.93 3.25
CA THR A 604 -5.55 39.24 2.67
C THR A 604 -4.87 39.46 1.33
N VAL A 605 -5.58 40.10 0.41
CA VAL A 605 -5.11 40.48 -0.93
C VAL A 605 -5.34 41.97 -1.12
N THR A 606 -4.38 42.69 -1.69
CA THR A 606 -4.57 44.13 -1.96
C THR A 606 -5.12 44.33 -3.38
N LEU A 607 -6.27 44.99 -3.50
CA LEU A 607 -6.90 45.35 -4.77
C LEU A 607 -6.50 46.78 -5.16
N TYR A 608 -5.98 46.96 -6.38
CA TYR A 608 -5.66 48.27 -6.94
C TYR A 608 -6.54 48.57 -8.17
N ASN A 609 -6.85 49.86 -8.40
CA ASN A 609 -7.29 50.35 -9.71
C ASN A 609 -6.27 51.35 -10.24
N PRO A 610 -5.14 50.88 -10.82
CA PRO A 610 -4.05 51.75 -11.20
C PRO A 610 -4.35 52.56 -12.47
N ALA A 611 -3.53 53.59 -12.74
CA ALA A 611 -3.56 54.27 -14.04
C ALA A 611 -3.12 53.32 -15.18
N ALA A 612 -3.47 53.64 -16.42
CA ALA A 612 -3.07 52.85 -17.58
C ALA A 612 -1.53 52.78 -17.72
N SER A 613 -1.01 51.61 -18.09
CA SER A 613 0.40 51.42 -18.38
C SER A 613 0.83 52.27 -19.59
N SER A 614 1.97 52.95 -19.45
CA SER A 614 2.55 53.76 -20.54
C SER A 614 3.90 53.22 -21.00
N ALA A 615 4.65 52.52 -20.15
CA ALA A 615 5.92 51.89 -20.51
C ALA A 615 6.20 50.65 -19.65
N VAL A 616 6.96 49.70 -20.21
CA VAL A 616 7.60 48.62 -19.46
C VAL A 616 9.10 48.88 -19.47
N GLN A 617 9.66 49.20 -18.31
CA GLN A 617 11.07 49.51 -18.13
C GLN A 617 11.81 48.23 -17.74
N VAL A 618 12.63 47.72 -18.65
CA VAL A 618 13.49 46.54 -18.44
C VAL A 618 14.92 46.84 -18.91
N PRO A 619 15.94 46.14 -18.38
CA PRO A 619 17.31 46.28 -18.88
C PRO A 619 17.39 45.99 -20.38
N ALA A 620 18.21 46.75 -21.12
CA ALA A 620 18.37 46.55 -22.56
C ALA A 620 19.07 45.22 -22.90
N THR A 621 19.98 44.76 -22.03
CA THR A 621 20.71 43.50 -22.20
C THR A 621 20.99 42.88 -20.84
N VAL A 622 20.83 41.56 -20.74
CA VAL A 622 21.24 40.76 -19.58
C VAL A 622 22.08 39.60 -20.09
N THR A 623 23.04 39.16 -19.27
CA THR A 623 23.93 38.05 -19.59
C THR A 623 23.85 37.00 -18.48
N GLY A 624 23.83 35.73 -18.86
CA GLY A 624 23.96 34.62 -17.92
C GLY A 624 24.61 33.40 -18.57
N THR A 625 24.52 32.26 -17.89
CA THR A 625 25.07 30.99 -18.35
C THR A 625 23.95 29.99 -18.61
N ILE A 626 24.21 28.99 -19.43
CA ILE A 626 23.28 27.88 -19.61
C ILE A 626 23.21 27.01 -18.33
N THR A 627 22.15 26.22 -18.21
CA THR A 627 22.06 25.13 -17.22
C THR A 627 22.23 23.78 -17.91
N TYR A 628 22.73 22.80 -17.16
CA TYR A 628 22.76 21.39 -17.56
C TYR A 628 21.62 20.58 -16.93
N ASP A 629 20.77 21.20 -16.11
CA ASP A 629 19.57 20.55 -15.60
C ASP A 629 18.49 20.51 -16.68
N ASP A 630 17.63 19.48 -16.64
CA ASP A 630 16.49 19.36 -17.54
C ASP A 630 15.44 20.45 -17.27
N PHE A 631 14.71 20.85 -18.32
CA PHE A 631 13.57 21.76 -18.12
C PHE A 631 12.39 21.02 -17.52
N ILE A 632 11.76 21.66 -16.53
CA ILE A 632 10.52 21.18 -15.92
C ILE A 632 9.33 21.42 -16.85
N ALA A 633 8.33 20.55 -16.82
CA ALA A 633 7.11 20.71 -17.63
C ALA A 633 6.32 21.97 -17.24
N ASP A 634 5.58 22.52 -18.20
CA ASP A 634 4.84 23.77 -18.04
C ASP A 634 3.83 23.72 -16.87
N GLY A 635 3.89 24.71 -15.98
CA GLY A 635 3.04 24.83 -14.79
C GLY A 635 3.37 23.89 -13.63
N ALA A 636 4.35 22.99 -13.78
CA ALA A 636 4.73 22.04 -12.75
C ALA A 636 5.64 22.69 -11.68
N LYS A 637 5.52 22.20 -10.44
CA LYS A 637 6.44 22.53 -9.36
C LYS A 637 7.70 21.66 -9.44
N ALA A 638 8.83 22.15 -8.94
CA ALA A 638 9.95 21.28 -8.62
C ALA A 638 9.53 20.32 -7.49
N THR A 639 9.58 19.01 -7.74
CA THR A 639 9.32 17.95 -6.76
C THR A 639 10.62 17.29 -6.34
N THR A 640 10.61 16.59 -5.20
CA THR A 640 11.74 15.76 -4.75
C THR A 640 12.15 14.80 -5.87
N GLY A 641 13.41 14.85 -6.30
CA GLY A 641 13.96 14.05 -7.40
C GLY A 641 14.14 14.77 -8.74
N ASN A 642 13.41 15.87 -9.01
CA ASN A 642 13.66 16.72 -10.17
C ASN A 642 14.65 17.83 -9.80
N PRO A 643 15.81 17.96 -10.46
CA PRO A 643 16.76 19.03 -10.17
C PRO A 643 16.11 20.38 -10.50
N ASN A 644 16.08 21.29 -9.52
CA ASN A 644 15.75 22.69 -9.78
C ASN A 644 16.79 23.26 -10.74
N PRO A 645 16.39 23.82 -11.91
CA PRO A 645 17.35 24.33 -12.87
C PRO A 645 18.26 25.39 -12.25
N GLY A 646 19.56 25.14 -12.23
CA GLY A 646 20.55 26.11 -11.77
C GLY A 646 20.78 27.27 -12.75
N ASN A 647 21.68 28.18 -12.36
CA ASN A 647 22.18 29.28 -13.20
C ASN A 647 21.15 30.32 -13.66
N ASP A 648 20.24 30.73 -12.77
CA ASP A 648 19.18 31.70 -13.06
C ASP A 648 19.69 33.02 -13.64
N ILE A 649 19.08 33.42 -14.76
CA ILE A 649 19.28 34.72 -15.38
C ILE A 649 18.15 35.65 -14.92
N SER A 650 18.45 36.50 -13.94
CA SER A 650 17.46 37.41 -13.38
C SER A 650 17.19 38.63 -14.26
N ILE A 651 15.92 38.91 -14.55
CA ILE A 651 15.46 40.15 -15.16
C ILE A 651 14.45 40.82 -14.24
N THR A 652 14.82 41.99 -13.72
CA THR A 652 13.92 42.86 -12.96
C THR A 652 13.44 44.00 -13.85
N GLY A 653 12.13 44.20 -13.90
CA GLY A 653 11.49 45.27 -14.64
C GLY A 653 10.49 46.06 -13.82
N THR A 654 9.96 47.15 -14.38
CA THR A 654 8.90 47.96 -13.77
C THR A 654 7.91 48.42 -14.82
N ILE A 655 6.63 48.20 -14.57
CA ILE A 655 5.53 48.75 -15.37
C ILE A 655 5.23 50.14 -14.82
N VAL A 656 5.27 51.17 -15.67
CA VAL A 656 5.06 52.57 -15.24
C VAL A 656 3.94 53.25 -16.03
N ASP A 657 3.28 54.19 -15.37
CA ASP A 657 2.26 55.07 -15.95
C ASP A 657 2.89 56.23 -16.75
N ALA A 658 2.07 57.14 -17.27
CA ALA A 658 2.54 58.29 -18.06
C ALA A 658 3.37 59.31 -17.25
N ASN A 659 3.32 59.26 -15.91
CA ASN A 659 4.11 60.09 -15.01
C ASN A 659 5.40 59.39 -14.55
N GLY A 660 5.64 58.15 -14.97
CA GLY A 660 6.76 57.33 -14.53
C GLY A 660 6.57 56.69 -13.15
N ALA A 661 5.36 56.75 -12.57
CA ALA A 661 5.04 56.04 -11.33
C ALA A 661 4.77 54.55 -11.65
N GLY A 662 5.21 53.65 -10.78
CA GLY A 662 4.92 52.22 -10.92
C GLY A 662 3.42 51.94 -10.96
N VAL A 663 2.99 50.96 -11.76
CA VAL A 663 1.60 50.50 -11.89
C VAL A 663 1.42 49.27 -10.98
N PRO A 664 0.80 49.42 -9.79
CA PRO A 664 0.55 48.30 -8.88
C PRO A 664 -0.22 47.16 -9.56
N ALA A 665 0.19 45.90 -9.35
CA ALA A 665 -0.47 44.72 -9.92
C ALA A 665 -0.66 44.79 -11.45
N GLY A 666 0.23 45.52 -12.14
CA GLY A 666 0.24 45.56 -13.60
C GLY A 666 0.58 44.19 -14.15
N VAL A 667 -0.25 43.67 -15.04
CA VAL A 667 -0.02 42.37 -15.68
C VAL A 667 0.99 42.52 -16.82
N VAL A 668 1.93 41.58 -16.90
CA VAL A 668 2.90 41.49 -18.00
C VAL A 668 3.07 40.04 -18.45
N THR A 669 2.96 39.83 -19.76
CA THR A 669 3.29 38.57 -20.41
C THR A 669 4.74 38.62 -20.87
N VAL A 670 5.55 37.71 -20.34
CA VAL A 670 6.95 37.50 -20.68
C VAL A 670 7.02 36.42 -21.75
N SER A 671 7.60 36.73 -22.90
CA SER A 671 7.89 35.75 -23.96
C SER A 671 9.41 35.62 -24.12
N ALA A 672 9.93 34.43 -23.84
CA ALA A 672 11.34 34.06 -23.86
C ALA A 672 11.54 32.74 -24.64
N PRO A 673 11.58 32.77 -25.99
CA PRO A 673 11.65 31.55 -26.80
C PRO A 673 12.89 30.68 -26.51
N GLY A 674 12.67 29.38 -26.32
CA GLY A 674 13.70 28.39 -26.00
C GLY A 674 14.24 28.48 -24.58
N MET A 675 13.53 29.15 -23.67
CA MET A 675 13.92 29.34 -22.28
C MET A 675 12.82 28.88 -21.33
N GLN A 676 13.23 28.47 -20.14
CA GLN A 676 12.36 28.23 -19.01
C GLN A 676 12.28 29.50 -18.17
N ILE A 677 11.09 29.81 -17.66
CA ILE A 677 10.75 31.04 -16.95
C ILE A 677 10.16 30.66 -15.59
N GLN A 678 10.61 31.36 -14.55
CA GLN A 678 10.06 31.30 -13.21
C GLN A 678 9.86 32.72 -12.68
N GLU A 679 8.73 32.96 -12.03
CA GLU A 679 8.59 34.19 -11.23
C GLU A 679 9.47 34.10 -9.98
N SER A 680 10.18 35.17 -9.64
CA SER A 680 11.06 35.17 -8.47
C SER A 680 10.29 34.87 -7.18
N GLY A 681 10.65 33.78 -6.51
CA GLY A 681 9.98 33.30 -5.29
C GLY A 681 8.78 32.37 -5.52
N ALA A 682 8.38 32.14 -6.77
CA ALA A 682 7.39 31.13 -7.12
C ALA A 682 8.02 29.72 -7.19
N THR A 683 7.18 28.68 -7.19
CA THR A 683 7.64 27.28 -7.29
C THR A 683 7.35 26.62 -8.64
N LYS A 684 6.61 27.30 -9.52
CA LYS A 684 6.18 26.78 -10.83
C LYS A 684 7.06 27.30 -11.95
N PHE A 685 7.34 26.44 -12.92
CA PHE A 685 8.13 26.75 -14.10
C PHE A 685 7.27 26.74 -15.35
N TYR A 686 7.63 27.61 -16.30
CA TYR A 686 6.94 27.75 -17.56
C TYR A 686 7.95 27.73 -18.71
N GLN A 687 7.56 27.25 -19.87
CA GLN A 687 8.43 27.24 -21.05
C GLN A 687 7.93 28.27 -22.07
N ASP A 688 8.85 29.02 -22.65
CA ASP A 688 8.62 30.04 -23.69
C ASP A 688 7.77 31.27 -23.29
N GLU A 689 6.76 31.13 -22.44
CA GLU A 689 5.84 32.21 -22.07
C GLU A 689 5.34 32.10 -20.62
N LEU A 690 5.24 33.24 -19.93
CA LEU A 690 4.68 33.35 -18.58
C LEU A 690 3.98 34.69 -18.42
N THR A 691 2.77 34.71 -17.85
CA THR A 691 2.10 35.96 -17.42
C THR A 691 2.17 36.11 -15.91
N ILE A 692 2.63 37.27 -15.44
CA ILE A 692 2.76 37.60 -14.01
C ILE A 692 2.13 38.96 -13.68
N SER A 693 1.88 39.18 -12.40
CA SER A 693 1.43 40.45 -11.84
C SER A 693 2.58 41.18 -11.17
N ALA A 694 2.76 42.47 -11.46
CA ALA A 694 3.78 43.27 -10.80
C ALA A 694 3.43 43.57 -9.33
N SER A 695 4.43 43.82 -8.50
CA SER A 695 4.27 44.23 -7.10
C SER A 695 3.48 45.55 -6.94
N ALA A 696 3.20 45.96 -5.70
CA ALA A 696 2.58 47.24 -5.38
C ALA A 696 3.40 48.46 -5.90
N ALA A 697 4.70 48.31 -6.13
CA ALA A 697 5.55 49.34 -6.74
C ALA A 697 5.61 49.25 -8.28
N GLY A 698 4.82 48.37 -8.89
CA GLY A 698 4.86 48.05 -10.33
C GLY A 698 6.11 47.29 -10.77
N ALA A 699 6.94 46.82 -9.83
CA ALA A 699 8.14 46.04 -10.12
C ALA A 699 7.83 44.54 -10.23
N PHE A 700 8.51 43.84 -11.12
CA PHE A 700 8.45 42.38 -11.29
C PHE A 700 9.85 41.82 -11.48
N THR A 701 10.07 40.57 -11.11
CA THR A 701 11.33 39.85 -11.37
C THR A 701 11.03 38.46 -11.89
N VAL A 702 11.62 38.12 -13.03
CA VAL A 702 11.63 36.76 -13.57
C VAL A 702 13.04 36.20 -13.56
N LEU A 703 13.13 34.89 -13.39
CA LEU A 703 14.33 34.09 -13.53
C LEU A 703 14.18 33.29 -14.82
N LEU A 704 15.23 33.29 -15.64
CA LEU A 704 15.27 32.54 -16.89
C LEU A 704 16.38 31.49 -16.83
N ASN A 705 16.11 30.32 -17.38
CA ASN A 705 17.11 29.28 -17.60
C ASN A 705 17.16 28.95 -19.10
N ALA A 706 18.35 28.62 -19.59
CA ALA A 706 18.59 28.36 -21.00
C ALA A 706 19.48 27.13 -21.17
N HIS A 707 19.22 26.34 -22.22
CA HIS A 707 20.11 25.26 -22.64
C HIS A 707 21.05 25.66 -23.76
N VAL A 708 20.70 26.70 -24.54
CA VAL A 708 21.44 27.11 -25.74
C VAL A 708 22.41 28.23 -25.41
N VAL A 709 23.67 28.08 -25.83
CA VAL A 709 24.68 29.16 -25.84
C VAL A 709 24.42 30.09 -27.01
N ASN A 710 24.06 31.34 -26.72
CA ASN A 710 23.82 32.39 -27.70
C ASN A 710 24.49 33.69 -27.26
N THR A 711 25.70 33.90 -27.76
CA THR A 711 26.51 35.09 -27.44
C THR A 711 26.05 36.37 -28.15
N THR A 712 25.20 36.25 -29.18
CA THR A 712 24.58 37.39 -29.87
C THR A 712 23.32 37.88 -29.17
N GLY A 713 22.66 36.98 -28.45
CA GLY A 713 21.47 37.22 -27.64
C GLY A 713 20.17 36.80 -28.31
N VAL A 714 19.17 36.47 -27.50
CA VAL A 714 17.77 36.27 -27.91
C VAL A 714 16.91 37.37 -27.28
N ASN A 715 15.88 37.83 -27.98
CA ASN A 715 14.99 38.86 -27.44
C ASN A 715 13.95 38.21 -26.52
N VAL A 716 13.92 38.67 -25.28
CA VAL A 716 12.83 38.44 -24.33
C VAL A 716 11.93 39.67 -24.34
N THR A 717 10.64 39.47 -24.55
CA THR A 717 9.66 40.56 -24.65
C THR A 717 8.70 40.56 -23.48
N PHE A 718 8.33 41.75 -23.03
CA PHE A 718 7.47 41.98 -21.87
C PHE A 718 6.28 42.81 -22.33
N THR A 719 5.13 42.17 -22.52
CA THR A 719 3.95 42.79 -23.13
C THR A 719 2.84 42.95 -22.10
N THR A 720 2.38 44.18 -21.88
CA THR A 720 1.17 44.42 -21.06
C THR A 720 -0.10 44.16 -21.88
N PRO A 721 -1.26 43.92 -21.24
CA PRO A 721 -2.55 43.80 -21.94
C PRO A 721 -2.93 45.01 -22.82
N ALA A 722 -2.39 46.20 -22.50
CA ALA A 722 -2.58 47.41 -23.30
C ALA A 722 -1.69 47.48 -24.56
N GLY A 723 -0.88 46.44 -24.83
CA GLY A 723 0.02 46.37 -25.98
C GLY A 723 1.34 47.15 -25.80
N VAL A 724 1.62 47.65 -24.60
CA VAL A 724 2.92 48.27 -24.28
C VAL A 724 3.97 47.19 -24.12
N VAL A 725 5.09 47.32 -24.84
CA VAL A 725 6.16 46.31 -24.91
C VAL A 725 7.48 46.87 -24.38
N GLY A 726 8.13 46.09 -23.50
CA GLY A 726 9.55 46.20 -23.15
C GLY A 726 10.33 45.04 -23.79
N THR A 727 11.62 45.22 -24.07
CA THR A 727 12.46 44.17 -24.66
C THR A 727 13.84 44.15 -24.03
N THR A 728 14.30 42.94 -23.69
CA THR A 728 15.64 42.67 -23.17
C THR A 728 16.33 41.66 -24.08
N SER A 729 17.55 41.94 -24.51
CA SER A 729 18.39 40.96 -25.19
C SER A 729 19.13 40.10 -24.16
N VAL A 730 18.86 38.79 -24.14
CA VAL A 730 19.49 37.84 -23.20
C VAL A 730 20.60 37.08 -23.89
N LYS A 731 21.84 37.23 -23.40
CA LYS A 731 23.02 36.52 -23.89
C LYS A 731 23.37 35.37 -22.95
N THR A 732 23.68 34.22 -23.52
CA THR A 732 23.99 33.01 -22.76
C THR A 732 25.36 32.46 -23.13
N TYR A 733 26.07 31.94 -22.13
CA TYR A 733 27.44 31.43 -22.22
C TYR A 733 27.57 30.09 -21.51
N LEU A 734 28.71 29.40 -21.68
CA LEU A 734 29.03 28.22 -20.89
C LEU A 734 29.26 28.58 -19.41
N PRO A 735 28.81 27.74 -18.46
CA PRO A 735 29.03 27.92 -17.03
C PRO A 735 30.48 27.64 -16.62
N ALA A 736 30.88 28.07 -15.43
CA ALA A 736 32.23 27.85 -14.87
C ALA A 736 32.51 26.38 -14.49
N SER A 737 31.44 25.62 -14.26
CA SER A 737 31.43 24.23 -13.83
C SER A 737 30.38 23.45 -14.62
N GLY A 738 30.52 22.12 -14.70
CA GLY A 738 29.57 21.25 -15.39
C GLY A 738 29.95 20.90 -16.82
N VAL A 739 30.96 21.53 -17.42
CA VAL A 739 31.57 21.09 -18.69
C VAL A 739 32.52 19.91 -18.40
N THR A 740 31.93 18.77 -18.08
CA THR A 740 32.60 17.53 -17.66
C THR A 740 32.08 16.35 -18.48
N GLY A 741 32.72 15.17 -18.36
CA GLY A 741 32.28 13.96 -19.07
C GLY A 741 30.78 13.65 -18.91
N ASN A 742 30.17 13.95 -17.75
CA ASN A 742 28.73 13.80 -17.54
C ASN A 742 27.88 14.55 -18.57
N ASN A 743 28.34 15.70 -19.09
CA ASN A 743 27.56 16.58 -19.95
C ASN A 743 28.20 16.79 -21.32
N LEU A 744 29.17 15.96 -21.72
CA LEU A 744 29.90 16.12 -22.96
C LEU A 744 29.53 15.05 -23.98
N VAL A 745 29.67 15.39 -25.25
CA VAL A 745 29.51 14.49 -26.38
C VAL A 745 30.73 14.61 -27.26
N PHE A 746 31.48 13.52 -27.38
CA PHE A 746 32.64 13.43 -28.26
C PHE A 746 32.37 12.44 -29.38
N ALA A 747 32.60 12.87 -30.62
CA ALA A 747 32.41 12.04 -31.80
C ALA A 747 33.57 12.22 -32.79
N VAL A 748 33.88 11.16 -33.52
CA VAL A 748 34.94 11.14 -34.54
C VAL A 748 34.40 10.49 -35.81
N GLU A 749 34.37 11.26 -36.89
CA GLU A 749 34.00 10.80 -38.22
C GLU A 749 35.27 10.47 -39.01
N ALA A 750 35.49 9.18 -39.25
CA ALA A 750 36.60 8.64 -40.02
C ALA A 750 36.09 7.91 -41.28
N PRO A 751 36.86 7.89 -42.38
CA PRO A 751 36.48 7.18 -43.60
C PRO A 751 36.37 5.67 -43.37
N ALA A 752 35.35 5.04 -43.93
CA ALA A 752 35.11 3.60 -43.79
C ALA A 752 36.17 2.72 -44.48
N ASN A 753 36.86 3.24 -45.51
CA ASN A 753 37.91 2.53 -46.25
C ASN A 753 39.07 3.47 -46.54
N LEU A 754 40.29 2.96 -46.43
CA LEU A 754 41.52 3.71 -46.69
C LEU A 754 42.33 3.02 -47.78
N VAL A 755 42.79 3.80 -48.76
CA VAL A 755 43.62 3.30 -49.85
C VAL A 755 45.04 3.81 -49.68
N MET A 756 46.00 2.93 -49.95
CA MET A 756 47.42 3.22 -49.87
C MET A 756 47.76 4.50 -50.66
N ASN A 757 48.58 5.36 -50.05
CA ASN A 757 49.03 6.65 -50.57
C ASN A 757 47.92 7.70 -50.84
N LYS A 758 46.66 7.47 -50.44
CA LYS A 758 45.60 8.49 -50.43
C LYS A 758 45.46 9.14 -49.06
N THR A 759 44.97 10.39 -49.05
CA THR A 759 44.76 11.19 -47.84
C THR A 759 43.27 11.49 -47.69
N TYR A 760 42.76 11.33 -46.47
CA TYR A 760 41.35 11.48 -46.13
C TYR A 760 41.19 12.41 -44.93
N ALA A 761 40.09 13.15 -44.87
CA ALA A 761 39.77 13.96 -43.72
C ALA A 761 39.18 13.10 -42.59
N VAL A 762 39.54 13.42 -41.35
CA VAL A 762 38.94 12.92 -40.12
C VAL A 762 38.44 14.14 -39.35
N VAL A 763 37.15 14.15 -39.01
CA VAL A 763 36.51 15.25 -38.30
C VAL A 763 36.15 14.79 -36.90
N ALA A 764 36.73 15.42 -35.89
CA ALA A 764 36.34 15.22 -34.51
C ALA A 764 35.45 16.39 -34.05
N SER A 765 34.40 16.12 -33.28
CA SER A 765 33.52 17.13 -32.70
C SER A 765 33.37 16.95 -31.20
N LEU A 766 33.46 18.05 -30.45
CA LEU A 766 33.17 18.13 -29.03
C LEU A 766 32.04 19.13 -28.80
N LYS A 767 30.95 18.62 -28.23
CA LYS A 767 29.77 19.39 -27.86
C LYS A 767 29.41 19.08 -26.41
N ASP A 768 28.56 19.91 -25.81
CA ASP A 768 27.84 19.48 -24.61
C ASP A 768 26.60 18.65 -24.97
N LYS A 769 25.89 18.13 -23.95
CA LYS A 769 24.69 17.31 -24.11
C LYS A 769 23.52 18.02 -24.81
N TRP A 770 23.50 19.36 -24.77
CA TRP A 770 22.53 20.18 -25.50
C TRP A 770 22.94 20.49 -26.94
N GLY A 771 24.12 20.00 -27.35
CA GLY A 771 24.65 20.19 -28.69
C GLY A 771 25.39 21.52 -28.87
N ASN A 772 25.66 22.28 -27.80
CA ASN A 772 26.45 23.50 -27.90
C ASN A 772 27.91 23.16 -28.20
N PRO A 773 28.57 23.88 -29.13
CA PRO A 773 29.96 23.61 -29.46
C PRO A 773 30.92 23.99 -28.33
N ILE A 774 31.88 23.11 -28.02
CA ILE A 774 32.92 23.38 -27.04
C ILE A 774 34.21 23.81 -27.76
N LYS A 775 34.50 25.11 -27.69
CA LYS A 775 35.76 25.68 -28.15
C LYS A 775 36.84 25.50 -27.10
N THR A 776 38.00 24.97 -27.49
CA THR A 776 39.15 24.82 -26.58
C THR A 776 40.29 25.78 -26.91
N SER A 777 41.12 26.03 -25.91
CA SER A 777 42.26 26.95 -25.94
C SER A 777 43.26 26.59 -24.84
N GLY A 778 44.37 27.33 -24.74
CA GLY A 778 45.40 27.10 -23.73
C GLY A 778 46.59 26.26 -24.22
N ALA A 779 47.48 25.93 -23.28
CA ALA A 779 48.74 25.24 -23.54
C ALA A 779 48.60 23.71 -23.62
N THR A 780 47.59 23.14 -22.96
CA THR A 780 47.18 21.74 -23.09
C THR A 780 46.36 21.56 -24.36
N SER A 781 46.48 20.40 -25.01
CA SER A 781 45.75 20.08 -26.23
C SER A 781 44.31 19.68 -25.95
N GLY A 782 43.35 20.20 -26.73
CA GLY A 782 41.94 19.80 -26.63
C GLY A 782 41.65 18.47 -27.30
N LEU A 783 42.45 18.11 -28.31
CA LEU A 783 42.36 16.85 -29.01
C LEU A 783 43.76 16.33 -29.32
N THR A 784 43.98 15.04 -29.08
CA THR A 784 45.18 14.30 -29.49
C THR A 784 44.74 13.18 -30.44
N ILE A 785 45.30 13.15 -31.65
CA ILE A 785 45.06 12.08 -32.62
C ILE A 785 46.37 11.36 -32.91
N SER A 786 46.37 10.05 -32.74
CA SER A 786 47.51 9.17 -33.02
C SER A 786 47.14 8.14 -34.09
N GLY A 787 48.13 7.85 -34.95
CA GLY A 787 48.05 6.80 -35.95
C GLY A 787 49.13 5.75 -35.66
N ALA A 788 48.73 4.48 -35.62
CA ALA A 788 49.63 3.35 -35.44
C ALA A 788 49.48 2.33 -36.58
N GLY A 789 50.49 1.45 -36.74
CA GLY A 789 50.51 0.47 -37.82
C GLY A 789 50.69 1.12 -39.19
N ALA A 790 49.74 0.89 -40.10
CA ALA A 790 49.79 1.44 -41.45
C ALA A 790 49.42 2.94 -41.56
N PHE A 791 49.05 3.63 -40.47
CA PHE A 791 48.56 5.02 -40.52
C PHE A 791 49.60 6.10 -40.18
N MET A 792 49.45 7.24 -40.83
CA MET A 792 50.06 8.52 -40.47
C MET A 792 48.97 9.60 -40.37
N VAL A 793 49.03 10.43 -39.34
CA VAL A 793 48.11 11.56 -39.13
C VAL A 793 48.84 12.85 -39.48
N ASN A 794 48.25 13.68 -40.35
CA ASN A 794 48.88 14.84 -40.98
C ASN A 794 50.29 14.57 -41.54
N GLY A 795 50.53 13.33 -42.00
CA GLY A 795 51.82 12.92 -42.57
C GLY A 795 52.92 12.62 -41.55
N VAL A 796 52.61 12.54 -40.25
CA VAL A 796 53.54 12.15 -39.18
C VAL A 796 53.09 10.87 -38.48
N THR A 797 54.04 10.17 -37.85
CA THR A 797 53.80 8.95 -37.04
C THR A 797 53.75 9.22 -35.54
N THR A 798 53.89 10.49 -35.15
CA THR A 798 53.75 10.95 -33.76
C THR A 798 52.37 11.57 -33.58
N ASP A 799 51.95 11.72 -32.32
CA ASP A 799 50.66 12.34 -31.97
C ASP A 799 50.52 13.74 -32.57
N VAL A 800 49.33 14.02 -33.10
CA VAL A 800 48.93 15.33 -33.60
C VAL A 800 47.97 15.95 -32.59
N THR A 801 48.36 17.09 -32.04
CA THR A 801 47.55 17.83 -31.08
C THR A 801 46.86 19.04 -31.72
N LYS A 802 45.61 19.29 -31.33
CA LYS A 802 44.76 20.38 -31.85
C LYS A 802 43.88 20.97 -30.74
N GLN A 803 43.30 22.13 -31.04
CA GLN A 803 42.22 22.74 -30.26
C GLN A 803 40.92 22.72 -31.08
N PHE A 804 39.79 22.47 -30.43
CA PHE A 804 38.47 22.59 -31.04
C PHE A 804 38.16 24.04 -31.38
N ALA A 805 37.67 24.25 -32.61
CA ALA A 805 37.31 25.56 -33.10
C ALA A 805 36.00 26.07 -32.47
N ALA A 806 35.55 27.26 -32.85
CA ALA A 806 34.34 27.87 -32.30
C ALA A 806 33.05 27.07 -32.60
N ASP A 807 33.07 26.22 -33.63
CA ASP A 807 31.98 25.30 -33.97
C ASP A 807 32.12 23.93 -33.27
N GLY A 808 33.11 23.78 -32.37
CA GLY A 808 33.36 22.55 -31.63
C GLY A 808 34.01 21.46 -32.48
N THR A 809 34.56 21.77 -33.67
CA THR A 809 35.14 20.77 -34.57
C THR A 809 36.65 20.92 -34.75
N VAL A 810 37.30 19.81 -35.11
CA VAL A 810 38.68 19.74 -35.59
C VAL A 810 38.74 18.84 -36.81
N THR A 811 39.33 19.32 -37.90
CA THR A 811 39.69 18.48 -39.04
C THR A 811 41.18 18.14 -39.01
N THR A 812 41.48 16.85 -39.12
CA THR A 812 42.83 16.33 -39.40
C THR A 812 42.80 15.45 -40.64
N TYR A 813 43.97 15.05 -41.13
CA TYR A 813 44.09 14.21 -42.31
C TYR A 813 44.79 12.91 -41.98
N VAL A 814 44.19 11.78 -42.33
CA VAL A 814 44.79 10.45 -42.20
C VAL A 814 45.21 9.93 -43.56
N ARG A 815 46.36 9.25 -43.63
CA ARG A 815 46.83 8.55 -44.83
C ARG A 815 47.59 7.31 -44.43
N SER A 816 47.84 6.42 -45.39
CA SER A 816 48.79 5.34 -45.17
C SER A 816 50.22 5.87 -45.02
N ALA A 817 51.03 5.16 -44.24
CA ALA A 817 52.48 5.22 -44.37
C ALA A 817 52.87 4.86 -45.82
N LYS A 818 53.96 5.46 -46.28
CA LYS A 818 54.34 5.38 -47.69
C LYS A 818 54.51 3.92 -48.11
N ASP A 819 53.72 3.51 -49.10
CA ASP A 819 53.76 2.17 -49.70
C ASP A 819 53.52 1.03 -48.67
N ILE A 820 52.78 1.31 -47.59
CA ILE A 820 52.40 0.33 -46.57
C ILE A 820 50.88 0.13 -46.61
N ALA A 821 50.46 -1.11 -46.87
CA ALA A 821 49.09 -1.59 -46.70
C ALA A 821 48.95 -2.43 -45.41
N GLY A 822 47.71 -2.79 -45.06
CA GLY A 822 47.40 -3.59 -43.87
C GLY A 822 46.70 -2.79 -42.76
N PRO A 823 46.52 -3.40 -41.57
CA PRO A 823 45.76 -2.77 -40.50
C PRO A 823 46.49 -1.56 -39.91
N GLY A 824 45.74 -0.49 -39.70
CA GLY A 824 46.15 0.65 -38.91
C GLY A 824 45.15 0.93 -37.79
N THR A 825 45.63 1.53 -36.73
CA THR A 825 44.77 2.00 -35.62
C THR A 825 44.80 3.51 -35.59
N LEU A 826 43.61 4.12 -35.61
CA LEU A 826 43.41 5.55 -35.39
C LEU A 826 42.79 5.71 -34.01
N THR A 827 43.46 6.47 -33.14
CA THR A 827 42.94 6.81 -31.81
C THR A 827 42.86 8.33 -31.69
N ALA A 828 41.70 8.83 -31.29
CA ALA A 828 41.44 10.23 -31.04
C ALA A 828 40.96 10.39 -29.59
N ALA A 829 41.67 11.18 -28.79
CA ALA A 829 41.40 11.37 -27.37
C ALA A 829 41.20 12.85 -27.05
N VAL A 830 40.15 13.16 -26.29
CA VAL A 830 39.88 14.50 -25.78
C VAL A 830 40.88 14.81 -24.67
N GLY A 831 41.50 15.99 -24.73
CA GLY A 831 42.42 16.46 -23.69
C GLY A 831 41.79 17.51 -22.77
N THR A 832 42.49 17.84 -21.70
CA THR A 832 42.06 18.77 -20.65
C THR A 832 42.40 20.24 -20.97
N ALA A 833 42.14 20.65 -22.22
CA ALA A 833 42.30 22.03 -22.63
C ALA A 833 41.30 22.97 -21.97
N ASP A 834 41.58 24.27 -22.01
CA ASP A 834 40.71 25.26 -21.40
C ASP A 834 39.57 25.65 -22.35
N TYR A 835 38.34 25.73 -21.83
CA TYR A 835 37.20 26.37 -22.50
C TYR A 835 36.94 27.75 -21.91
N THR A 836 36.30 28.63 -22.69
CA THR A 836 35.89 29.96 -22.21
C THR A 836 34.52 29.88 -21.56
N TYR A 837 34.40 30.39 -20.33
CA TYR A 837 33.14 30.48 -19.60
C TYR A 837 32.84 31.92 -19.19
N TRP A 838 31.62 32.17 -18.75
CA TRP A 838 31.23 33.48 -18.23
C TRP A 838 31.37 33.56 -16.71
N ASN A 839 32.19 34.50 -16.25
CA ASN A 839 32.34 34.85 -14.81
C ASN A 839 32.00 36.32 -14.53
N GLY A 840 31.21 36.94 -15.41
CA GLY A 840 31.08 38.40 -15.51
C GLY A 840 31.98 39.02 -16.59
N THR A 841 32.93 38.24 -17.14
CA THR A 841 33.73 38.61 -18.31
C THR A 841 33.72 37.48 -19.34
N ALA A 842 33.67 37.82 -20.64
CA ALA A 842 33.70 36.83 -21.73
C ALA A 842 35.14 36.40 -22.09
N ALA A 843 36.00 36.26 -21.09
CA ALA A 843 37.44 36.02 -21.27
C ALA A 843 38.03 35.00 -20.29
N ALA A 844 37.29 34.59 -19.26
CA ALA A 844 37.77 33.62 -18.29
C ALA A 844 37.82 32.21 -18.89
N THR A 845 38.82 31.44 -18.46
CA THR A 845 39.07 30.10 -18.98
C THR A 845 39.20 29.07 -17.87
N GLN A 846 38.75 27.84 -18.12
CA GLN A 846 38.81 26.73 -17.18
C GLN A 846 39.08 25.43 -17.95
N ALA A 847 39.88 24.53 -17.37
CA ALA A 847 40.15 23.22 -17.96
C ALA A 847 38.89 22.34 -18.01
N ILE A 848 38.70 21.64 -19.12
CA ILE A 848 37.65 20.62 -19.28
C ILE A 848 38.01 19.37 -18.44
N ALA A 849 37.01 18.77 -17.80
CA ALA A 849 37.16 17.45 -17.18
C ALA A 849 36.65 16.35 -18.11
N VAL A 850 37.48 15.35 -18.41
CA VAL A 850 37.21 14.31 -19.42
C VAL A 850 37.10 12.90 -18.82
N THR A 851 36.67 12.80 -17.56
CA THR A 851 36.43 11.52 -16.89
C THR A 851 35.17 10.88 -17.46
N GLU A 852 35.24 9.62 -17.88
CA GLU A 852 34.09 8.84 -18.33
C GLU A 852 33.22 8.42 -17.14
N ILE A 853 31.92 8.29 -17.39
CA ILE A 853 30.93 7.89 -16.39
C ILE A 853 30.44 6.48 -16.70
N ALA A 854 30.41 5.63 -15.68
CA ALA A 854 30.12 4.20 -15.83
C ALA A 854 28.66 3.83 -15.55
N THR A 855 27.86 4.78 -15.06
CA THR A 855 26.48 4.57 -14.63
C THR A 855 25.57 5.62 -15.22
N ASP A 856 24.47 5.16 -15.82
CA ASP A 856 23.39 6.00 -16.33
C ASP A 856 22.45 6.40 -15.17
N VAL A 857 22.09 7.69 -15.09
CA VAL A 857 21.14 8.19 -14.09
C VAL A 857 19.73 8.16 -14.69
N LEU A 858 18.98 7.10 -14.37
CA LEU A 858 17.64 6.82 -14.93
C LEU A 858 16.59 7.92 -14.76
N THR A 859 16.82 8.90 -13.87
CA THR A 859 15.91 10.03 -13.66
C THR A 859 16.13 11.18 -14.63
N THR A 860 17.22 11.18 -15.40
CA THR A 860 17.48 12.19 -16.43
C THR A 860 17.22 11.63 -17.83
N VAL A 861 16.98 12.52 -18.80
CA VAL A 861 16.79 12.12 -20.21
C VAL A 861 18.14 11.81 -20.89
N TRP A 862 19.25 12.22 -20.27
CA TRP A 862 20.59 12.13 -20.83
C TRP A 862 21.33 10.91 -20.30
N ASP A 863 21.83 10.06 -21.20
CA ASP A 863 22.67 8.93 -20.83
C ASP A 863 24.12 9.41 -20.58
N GLU A 864 24.53 9.51 -19.31
CA GLU A 864 25.89 9.94 -18.97
C GLU A 864 26.98 8.97 -19.44
N THR A 865 26.64 7.71 -19.74
CA THR A 865 27.59 6.72 -20.29
C THR A 865 27.88 6.94 -21.77
N ALA A 866 27.11 7.81 -22.44
CA ALA A 866 27.32 8.14 -23.84
C ALA A 866 28.65 8.88 -24.10
N PHE A 867 29.24 9.52 -23.09
CA PHE A 867 30.53 10.19 -23.22
C PHE A 867 31.69 9.20 -23.15
N VAL A 868 32.50 9.18 -24.21
CA VAL A 868 33.81 8.52 -24.25
C VAL A 868 34.91 9.56 -24.40
N ASN A 869 35.98 9.43 -23.63
CA ASN A 869 37.12 10.34 -23.70
C ASN A 869 38.10 9.99 -24.82
N ALA A 870 37.99 8.79 -25.40
CA ALA A 870 38.77 8.36 -26.54
C ALA A 870 37.96 7.45 -27.48
N VAL A 871 38.06 7.73 -28.78
CA VAL A 871 37.52 6.88 -29.84
C VAL A 871 38.67 6.19 -30.54
N THR A 872 38.65 4.85 -30.59
CA THR A 872 39.65 4.04 -31.29
C THR A 872 39.00 3.21 -32.38
N SER A 873 39.52 3.33 -33.60
CA SER A 873 39.08 2.54 -34.76
C SER A 873 40.25 1.81 -35.40
N VAL A 874 40.10 0.50 -35.60
CA VAL A 874 41.00 -0.29 -36.43
C VAL A 874 40.43 -0.32 -37.84
N LEU A 875 41.21 0.15 -38.81
CA LEU A 875 40.81 0.28 -40.20
C LEU A 875 41.87 -0.39 -41.09
N GLU A 876 41.45 -0.99 -42.20
CA GLU A 876 42.36 -1.67 -43.13
C GLU A 876 42.76 -0.74 -44.29
N VAL A 877 44.07 -0.62 -44.55
CA VAL A 877 44.59 0.04 -45.75
C VAL A 877 44.72 -0.97 -46.88
N THR A 878 44.05 -0.72 -48.01
CA THR A 878 44.16 -1.57 -49.20
C THR A 878 45.14 -0.97 -50.24
N GLU A 879 45.87 -1.82 -50.96
CA GLU A 879 46.86 -1.40 -51.97
C GLU A 879 46.23 -0.69 -53.19
N THR A 880 45.00 -1.07 -53.52
CA THR A 880 44.20 -0.45 -54.58
C THR A 880 42.86 -0.02 -54.02
N GLU A 881 42.18 0.90 -54.69
CA GLU A 881 40.75 1.10 -54.43
C GLU A 881 40.08 -0.26 -54.65
N VAL A 882 39.70 -0.92 -53.54
CA VAL A 882 38.63 -1.91 -53.61
C VAL A 882 37.48 -1.16 -54.23
N ALA A 883 36.97 -1.68 -55.36
CA ALA A 883 35.74 -1.18 -55.93
C ALA A 883 34.76 -1.11 -54.79
N SER A 884 34.38 0.11 -54.41
CA SER A 884 33.40 0.30 -53.35
C SER A 884 32.22 -0.56 -53.77
N SER A 885 31.96 -1.65 -53.04
CA SER A 885 30.57 -1.99 -52.84
C SER A 885 30.05 -0.87 -51.97
N SER A 886 29.83 0.31 -52.58
CA SER A 886 28.85 1.25 -52.09
C SER A 886 27.66 0.35 -51.80
N GLY A 887 27.31 0.24 -50.52
CA GLY A 887 26.12 -0.48 -50.12
C GLY A 887 25.01 0.14 -50.94
N VAL A 888 24.61 -0.52 -52.03
CA VAL A 888 23.54 -0.05 -52.87
C VAL A 888 22.32 -0.27 -52.01
N THR A 889 21.96 0.78 -51.27
CA THR A 889 20.74 0.86 -50.51
C THR A 889 19.63 0.80 -51.54
N LYS A 890 18.97 -0.36 -51.60
CA LYS A 890 17.96 -0.63 -52.62
C LYS A 890 16.80 -1.34 -51.98
N VAL A 891 15.62 -0.80 -52.21
CA VAL A 891 14.37 -1.49 -51.96
C VAL A 891 13.80 -1.99 -53.28
N ASN A 892 13.03 -3.07 -53.22
CA ASN A 892 12.30 -3.59 -54.38
C ASN A 892 11.05 -4.35 -53.90
N ALA A 893 10.08 -4.58 -54.78
CA ALA A 893 8.92 -5.40 -54.49
C ALA A 893 8.60 -6.34 -55.67
N GLY A 894 8.16 -7.55 -55.36
CA GLY A 894 7.74 -8.55 -56.34
C GLY A 894 6.56 -9.38 -55.83
N SER A 895 5.89 -10.13 -56.70
CA SER A 895 4.78 -11.00 -56.30
C SER A 895 5.00 -12.47 -56.65
N PHE A 896 4.47 -13.35 -55.80
CA PHE A 896 4.42 -14.80 -56.01
C PHE A 896 3.28 -15.43 -55.20
N LYS A 897 2.51 -16.35 -55.80
CA LYS A 897 1.47 -17.15 -55.10
C LYS A 897 0.46 -16.31 -54.28
N GLY A 898 0.05 -15.15 -54.78
CA GLY A 898 -0.84 -14.22 -54.08
C GLY A 898 -0.17 -13.36 -53.00
N TYR A 899 1.14 -13.48 -52.80
CA TYR A 899 1.91 -12.65 -51.87
C TYR A 899 2.65 -11.52 -52.58
N VAL A 900 2.91 -10.46 -51.82
CA VAL A 900 3.86 -9.38 -52.15
C VAL A 900 5.09 -9.56 -51.28
N ALA A 901 6.27 -9.70 -51.89
CA ALA A 901 7.55 -9.69 -51.22
C ALA A 901 8.22 -8.33 -51.37
N VAL A 902 8.56 -7.69 -50.25
CA VAL A 902 9.36 -6.48 -50.17
C VAL A 902 10.79 -6.87 -49.81
N TYR A 903 11.75 -6.38 -50.58
CA TYR A 903 13.18 -6.62 -50.40
C TYR A 903 13.86 -5.33 -49.98
N ALA A 904 14.73 -5.39 -48.97
CA ALA A 904 15.56 -4.28 -48.53
C ALA A 904 17.03 -4.73 -48.46
N LYS A 905 17.90 -4.09 -49.23
CA LYS A 905 19.35 -4.34 -49.23
C LYS A 905 20.09 -3.12 -48.69
N GLY A 906 21.01 -3.32 -47.75
CA GLY A 906 21.87 -2.28 -47.19
C GLY A 906 21.25 -1.45 -46.07
N TYR A 907 20.17 -1.93 -45.44
CA TYR A 907 19.40 -1.19 -44.43
C TYR A 907 19.36 -1.90 -43.06
N LYS A 908 20.40 -2.69 -42.70
CA LYS A 908 20.46 -3.35 -41.38
C LYS A 908 20.39 -2.30 -40.27
N GLY A 909 19.58 -2.48 -39.24
CA GLY A 909 19.41 -1.49 -38.17
C GLY A 909 18.26 -0.50 -38.41
N SER A 910 17.84 -0.31 -39.66
CA SER A 910 16.81 0.68 -40.01
C SER A 910 15.40 0.12 -39.89
N LYS A 911 14.45 1.01 -39.60
CA LYS A 911 13.02 0.68 -39.57
C LYS A 911 12.45 0.63 -40.98
N LEU A 912 11.86 -0.50 -41.36
CA LEU A 912 11.11 -0.63 -42.62
C LEU A 912 9.62 -0.47 -42.37
N SER A 913 8.95 0.34 -43.20
CA SER A 913 7.50 0.40 -43.25
C SER A 913 7.05 0.34 -44.71
N ALA A 914 6.17 -0.58 -45.07
CA ALA A 914 5.65 -0.70 -46.43
C ALA A 914 4.12 -0.66 -46.43
N LYS A 915 3.54 0.17 -47.30
CA LYS A 915 2.10 0.18 -47.55
C LYS A 915 1.80 -0.68 -48.76
N VAL A 916 1.18 -1.84 -48.54
CA VAL A 916 0.79 -2.79 -49.59
C VAL A 916 -0.73 -2.69 -49.75
N GLY A 917 -1.18 -1.92 -50.76
CA GLY A 917 -2.61 -1.63 -50.90
C GLY A 917 -3.14 -0.76 -49.75
N LYS A 918 -4.03 -1.33 -48.91
CA LYS A 918 -4.57 -0.63 -47.73
C LYS A 918 -3.80 -0.92 -46.45
N ASP A 919 -3.03 -2.00 -46.42
CA ASP A 919 -2.40 -2.53 -45.21
C ASP A 919 -0.96 -2.05 -45.07
N TRP A 920 -0.51 -1.96 -43.81
CA TRP A 920 0.84 -1.54 -43.44
C TRP A 920 1.62 -2.72 -42.87
N VAL A 921 2.82 -2.90 -43.38
CA VAL A 921 3.80 -3.87 -42.91
C VAL A 921 4.94 -3.10 -42.27
N ILE A 922 5.17 -3.31 -40.97
CA ILE A 922 6.18 -2.57 -40.20
C ILE A 922 7.17 -3.57 -39.59
N VAL A 923 8.46 -3.30 -39.77
CA VAL A 923 9.56 -4.02 -39.12
C VAL A 923 10.44 -2.97 -38.44
N ASP A 924 10.50 -3.01 -37.11
CA ASP A 924 11.16 -1.97 -36.31
C ASP A 924 12.68 -1.96 -36.49
N ASP A 925 13.30 -3.12 -36.71
CA ASP A 925 14.73 -3.26 -37.04
C ASP A 925 14.95 -4.41 -38.04
N LEU A 926 15.60 -4.11 -39.18
CA LEU A 926 16.02 -5.12 -40.15
C LEU A 926 17.26 -5.88 -39.65
N ALA A 927 17.06 -7.16 -39.33
CA ALA A 927 18.07 -8.03 -38.71
C ALA A 927 19.36 -8.23 -39.54
N SER A 928 19.28 -8.13 -40.88
CA SER A 928 20.43 -8.31 -41.77
C SER A 928 20.50 -7.27 -42.90
N ASN A 929 21.64 -7.25 -43.60
CA ASN A 929 21.86 -6.36 -44.74
C ASN A 929 21.04 -6.74 -46.00
N TYR A 930 20.29 -7.84 -45.97
CA TYR A 930 19.38 -8.22 -47.04
C TYR A 930 18.16 -8.95 -46.46
N GLU A 931 17.05 -8.24 -46.35
CA GLU A 931 15.81 -8.78 -45.78
C GLU A 931 14.72 -8.94 -46.84
N ARG A 932 13.88 -9.95 -46.65
CA ARG A 932 12.67 -10.19 -47.45
C ARG A 932 11.46 -10.32 -46.54
N ILE A 933 10.56 -9.36 -46.63
CA ILE A 933 9.30 -9.30 -45.90
C ILE A 933 8.18 -9.68 -46.86
N VAL A 934 7.21 -10.48 -46.41
CA VAL A 934 6.16 -11.02 -47.29
C VAL A 934 4.79 -10.71 -46.69
N GLU A 935 3.86 -10.23 -47.53
CA GLU A 935 2.47 -9.89 -47.17
C GLU A 935 1.48 -10.61 -48.08
N LEU A 936 0.37 -11.11 -47.54
CA LEU A 936 -0.63 -11.86 -48.31
C LEU A 936 -1.70 -10.90 -48.84
N VAL A 937 -1.86 -10.84 -50.16
CA VAL A 937 -2.84 -9.94 -50.81
C VAL A 937 -3.91 -10.72 -51.58
N GLY A 938 -3.61 -11.97 -51.97
CA GLY A 938 -4.46 -12.77 -52.87
C GLY A 938 -4.03 -12.64 -54.33
N PRO A 939 -4.31 -13.63 -55.19
CA PRO A 939 -3.84 -13.65 -56.59
C PRO A 939 -4.67 -12.72 -57.51
N GLY A 940 -4.03 -12.15 -58.53
CA GLY A 940 -4.67 -11.35 -59.58
C GLY A 940 -5.07 -9.92 -59.18
N VAL A 941 -4.50 -9.38 -58.10
CA VAL A 941 -4.83 -8.05 -57.55
C VAL A 941 -3.76 -7.04 -57.97
N ASP A 942 -4.19 -5.92 -58.56
CA ASP A 942 -3.32 -4.78 -58.84
C ASP A 942 -3.07 -3.98 -57.56
N VAL A 943 -1.80 -3.86 -57.16
CA VAL A 943 -1.40 -3.14 -55.95
C VAL A 943 -0.24 -2.20 -56.19
N THR A 944 -0.26 -1.07 -55.48
CA THR A 944 0.86 -0.14 -55.38
C THR A 944 1.50 -0.29 -54.01
N VAL A 945 2.78 -0.66 -54.00
CA VAL A 945 3.61 -0.84 -52.80
C VAL A 945 4.44 0.42 -52.59
N ARG A 946 4.25 1.11 -51.46
CA ARG A 946 5.08 2.27 -51.07
C ARG A 946 6.01 1.86 -49.93
N ILE A 947 7.32 1.96 -50.14
CA ILE A 947 8.31 1.47 -49.18
C ILE A 947 9.01 2.66 -48.53
N TYR A 948 9.02 2.69 -47.20
CA TYR A 948 9.63 3.69 -46.36
C TYR A 948 10.76 3.06 -45.53
N ILE A 949 11.85 3.80 -45.36
CA ILE A 949 12.93 3.49 -44.43
C ILE A 949 13.04 4.67 -43.46
N ASP A 950 13.02 4.41 -42.16
CA ASP A 950 13.11 5.43 -41.11
C ASP A 950 12.12 6.58 -41.31
N LYS A 951 10.88 6.21 -41.69
CA LYS A 951 9.75 7.12 -42.01
C LYS A 951 9.92 7.97 -43.27
N VAL A 952 10.97 7.76 -44.07
CA VAL A 952 11.19 8.44 -45.36
C VAL A 952 10.81 7.53 -46.53
N LEU A 953 9.99 8.02 -47.47
CA LEU A 953 9.59 7.26 -48.67
C LEU A 953 10.79 7.03 -49.59
N VAL A 954 11.14 5.78 -49.85
CA VAL A 954 12.30 5.39 -50.68
C VAL A 954 11.88 4.99 -52.09
N ASP A 955 10.80 4.23 -52.25
CA ASP A 955 10.33 3.79 -53.57
C ASP A 955 8.82 3.51 -53.61
N THR A 956 8.24 3.53 -54.81
CA THR A 956 6.84 3.16 -55.07
C THR A 956 6.75 2.25 -56.29
N ILE A 957 6.30 1.01 -56.07
CA ILE A 957 6.31 -0.05 -57.08
C ILE A 957 4.89 -0.55 -57.30
N SER A 958 4.41 -0.47 -58.55
CA SER A 958 3.11 -1.04 -58.92
C SER A 958 3.30 -2.43 -59.53
N LEU A 959 2.54 -3.40 -59.04
CA LEU A 959 2.60 -4.78 -59.50
C LEU A 959 1.24 -5.46 -59.39
N THR A 960 1.02 -6.49 -60.22
CA THR A 960 -0.13 -7.39 -60.11
C THR A 960 0.33 -8.64 -59.35
N THR A 961 -0.43 -9.07 -58.34
CA THR A 961 -0.10 -10.27 -57.58
C THR A 961 -0.27 -11.52 -58.44
N LYS A 962 0.76 -12.37 -58.50
CA LYS A 962 0.77 -13.59 -59.32
C LYS A 962 0.00 -14.74 -58.71
#